data_AF-A0A669BCF3-F1
#
_entry.id   AF-A0A669BCF3-F1
#
_cell.length_a   1.000
_cell.length_b   1.000
_cell.length_c   1.000
_cell.angle_alpha   90.00
_cell.angle_beta   90.00
_cell.angle_gamma   90.00
#
_symmetry.space_group_name_H-M   'P 1'
#
loop_
_entity.id
_entity.type
_entity.pdbx_description
1 polymer ?
#
loop_
_entity_poly.entity_id
_entity_poly.type
_entity_poly.pdbx_seq_one_letter_code
_entity_poly.pdbx_strand_id
1 'polypeptide(L)'
;MSETDKYEGMPARTSPGSTRSASGVEEPGHPDDKWATGTRRHRWARDENRALLECYYASNPGGRGYMNRMRDLWILRYPTSTMTAKQLVAQCSNIRKKGLLSQLEIDEVQHKCYGKEESGRQVRGEISSPPPEIGYIAPSAIGEGSLSARGTDLKDRIMAKLETWTPPSRLPRLREVPSEGLLDDVNAALRMIPTTTITDTNKLIYTTAAVISEMLGYKLNSHKGQYPPWRRRLEGKIKVARREVSQLTELQKDATKKVHKKYSKLSIPEALETAKQRLTALASRLRRYTREIEGRRINQLFSTEPAKVYSQWQGNNNRTAPPRLETEQYWKSIWEKDATHNGNAQWLVDLRADHSDLPEQGPVTITVADIQERVSSMKSWTAPGPDMVHAYWLKKLTALHERLAAQMNQLLVNERHPEWLTEGRTVLIPKDPKKGPVPSNYRPITCLSTTWKLLSGIILAKMNRHMGQYMSGAQKGIGKNTRGAKHQLLVDRTVSRDCKTRLTNLCTAWIDYKKAYDSMPHSWILECLELYKINRTLRAFIRNSMGMWHTTLEANSKPIAQVTIKCGIYQGDALSPLLFCIGLNPLSEIINKTGYGYRLRNGAVVSHLLYMDDIKLYAKSERDIDSLIHTTRLYSNDIGMSFGLEKCSRMVTKRGKVVRTEGIELPEGNIADIEDSYKYLGIPQANGNDEEAARKAATTKYLQRVRQVLRSQLNGKNKIRAINTYALPVIRYPAGVIGWPKEEIEATDIKTRKLLTMHGGFHPKSSTLRLYAKRKEGGRGLVSVSTTVQDETRNIHEYITKMAPTDSVLSEYLRQQKPKKEEEGEEPSWKDRPLHGMYHRQIEEVADIQKSYQWLDKAGLKDSTEALIMAAQEQALSTRSIGWGLSHQARPQVQAV
;
A
#
# COMPACT_ATOMS: atom_id res chain seq x y z
N MET A 1 42.26 -48.19 29.06
CA MET A 1 41.76 -49.58 29.02
C MET A 1 40.96 -49.69 27.75
N SER A 2 41.65 -49.99 26.65
CA SER A 2 41.71 -51.31 25.97
C SER A 2 40.65 -51.31 24.87
N GLU A 3 40.88 -51.53 23.58
CA GLU A 3 41.96 -52.13 22.77
C GLU A 3 41.58 -51.75 21.31
N THR A 4 42.47 -51.18 20.48
CA THR A 4 43.26 -51.86 19.40
C THR A 4 42.39 -52.68 18.43
N ASP A 5 42.54 -52.67 17.10
CA ASP A 5 43.68 -52.36 16.23
C ASP A 5 43.20 -52.49 14.75
N LYS A 6 43.69 -51.68 13.80
CA LYS A 6 44.61 -52.03 12.66
C LYS A 6 43.95 -51.62 11.32
N TYR A 7 44.61 -51.12 10.27
CA TYR A 7 46.01 -51.10 9.85
C TYR A 7 46.22 -49.96 8.82
N GLU A 8 47.40 -49.29 8.89
CA GLU A 8 48.33 -48.82 7.82
C GLU A 8 47.83 -48.19 6.48
N GLY A 9 48.49 -47.19 5.89
CA GLY A 9 49.87 -46.74 6.08
C GLY A 9 50.18 -45.31 5.56
N MET A 10 50.94 -44.60 6.41
CA MET A 10 52.27 -43.98 6.20
C MET A 10 52.62 -43.06 4.99
N PRO A 11 53.62 -42.16 5.17
CA PRO A 11 53.52 -40.75 4.77
C PRO A 11 54.72 -40.18 3.98
N ALA A 12 54.56 -38.91 3.57
CA ALA A 12 55.51 -37.79 3.50
C ALA A 12 56.97 -37.96 3.02
N ARG A 13 57.37 -37.04 2.11
CA ARG A 13 58.64 -36.27 1.93
C ARG A 13 58.80 -35.98 0.42
N THR A 14 59.33 -34.88 -0.15
CA THR A 14 60.06 -33.67 0.24
C THR A 14 60.21 -32.78 -1.02
N SER A 15 60.15 -31.44 -0.87
CA SER A 15 60.87 -30.29 -1.51
C SER A 15 61.61 -30.38 -2.89
N PRO A 16 62.18 -29.30 -3.46
CA PRO A 16 61.73 -27.92 -3.79
C PRO A 16 62.22 -27.41 -5.21
N GLY A 17 61.92 -26.15 -5.59
CA GLY A 17 62.58 -25.38 -6.67
C GLY A 17 61.75 -25.22 -7.96
N SER A 18 61.88 -24.22 -8.84
CA SER A 18 62.57 -22.93 -8.91
C SER A 18 62.05 -22.21 -10.18
N THR A 19 61.96 -20.87 -10.15
CA THR A 19 62.11 -19.87 -11.25
C THR A 19 61.28 -19.86 -12.55
N ARG A 20 60.68 -18.67 -12.77
CA ARG A 20 60.64 -17.79 -13.97
C ARG A 20 59.81 -18.14 -15.24
N SER A 21 58.98 -17.13 -15.56
CA SER A 21 58.79 -16.42 -16.85
C SER A 21 57.96 -16.99 -18.01
N ALA A 22 56.97 -16.15 -18.38
CA ALA A 22 56.63 -15.66 -19.72
C ALA A 22 55.83 -16.52 -20.72
N SER A 23 55.00 -15.76 -21.46
CA SER A 23 54.35 -16.04 -22.74
C SER A 23 53.27 -17.12 -22.80
N GLY A 24 52.02 -16.65 -23.01
CA GLY A 24 51.34 -16.79 -24.31
C GLY A 24 50.91 -18.17 -24.79
N VAL A 25 49.72 -18.18 -25.37
CA VAL A 25 49.12 -19.18 -26.27
C VAL A 25 48.13 -20.15 -25.61
N GLU A 26 46.88 -19.87 -25.99
CA GLU A 26 45.67 -20.68 -26.18
C GLU A 26 45.78 -22.20 -26.07
N GLU A 27 44.78 -22.80 -25.39
CA GLU A 27 44.09 -24.05 -25.75
C GLU A 27 42.91 -24.29 -24.77
N PRO A 28 41.92 -25.17 -25.04
CA PRO A 28 41.15 -25.42 -26.26
C PRO A 28 39.62 -25.30 -26.02
N GLY A 29 38.86 -25.21 -27.12
CA GLY A 29 37.41 -25.00 -27.12
C GLY A 29 36.57 -26.17 -26.56
N HIS A 30 35.53 -25.80 -25.81
CA HIS A 30 34.47 -26.69 -25.29
C HIS A 30 33.39 -26.93 -26.38
N PRO A 31 32.77 -28.13 -26.49
CA PRO A 31 31.97 -28.51 -27.66
C PRO A 31 30.57 -27.88 -27.74
N ASP A 32 30.08 -27.81 -28.98
CA ASP A 32 28.85 -27.17 -29.49
C ASP A 32 27.51 -27.52 -28.81
N ASP A 33 26.72 -26.48 -28.52
CA ASP A 33 25.28 -26.52 -28.24
C ASP A 33 24.45 -26.51 -29.56
N LYS A 34 23.87 -27.65 -29.93
CA LYS A 34 22.89 -27.78 -31.02
C LYS A 34 21.49 -27.31 -30.61
N TRP A 35 20.70 -26.75 -31.53
CA TRP A 35 19.24 -26.61 -31.40
C TRP A 35 18.51 -27.73 -32.16
N ALA A 36 17.25 -28.00 -31.78
CA ALA A 36 16.39 -29.10 -32.24
C ALA A 36 15.99 -29.09 -33.74
N THR A 37 16.70 -28.35 -34.60
CA THR A 37 16.47 -28.31 -36.06
C THR A 37 17.73 -28.52 -36.89
N GLY A 38 18.83 -28.99 -36.29
CA GLY A 38 20.01 -29.46 -37.05
C GLY A 38 20.90 -28.39 -37.70
N THR A 39 20.63 -27.10 -37.51
CA THR A 39 21.49 -26.00 -38.04
C THR A 39 22.45 -25.45 -36.98
N ARG A 40 23.75 -25.34 -37.32
CA ARG A 40 24.79 -24.66 -36.52
C ARG A 40 24.34 -23.25 -36.10
N ARG A 41 24.58 -22.84 -34.84
CA ARG A 41 24.27 -21.49 -34.35
C ARG A 41 25.08 -20.46 -35.16
N HIS A 42 24.41 -19.54 -35.85
CA HIS A 42 25.05 -18.35 -36.43
C HIS A 42 25.69 -17.53 -35.29
N ARG A 43 26.99 -17.28 -35.37
CA ARG A 43 27.72 -16.48 -34.37
C ARG A 43 27.59 -15.01 -34.76
N TRP A 44 26.78 -14.29 -34.00
CA TRP A 44 26.50 -12.88 -34.24
C TRP A 44 27.66 -11.99 -33.82
N ALA A 45 28.23 -11.23 -34.77
CA ALA A 45 29.19 -10.17 -34.45
C ALA A 45 28.50 -8.95 -33.82
N ARG A 46 29.27 -8.10 -33.12
CA ARG A 46 28.73 -6.89 -32.47
C ARG A 46 28.11 -5.92 -33.49
N ASP A 47 28.74 -5.77 -34.65
CA ASP A 47 28.25 -4.91 -35.73
C ASP A 47 26.98 -5.47 -36.40
N GLU A 48 26.87 -6.79 -36.53
CA GLU A 48 25.64 -7.44 -37.02
C GLU A 48 24.47 -7.22 -36.04
N ASN A 49 24.73 -7.28 -34.73
CA ASN A 49 23.72 -6.97 -33.72
C ASN A 49 23.26 -5.51 -33.79
N ARG A 50 24.18 -4.57 -34.06
CA ARG A 50 23.84 -3.14 -34.24
C ARG A 50 23.01 -2.93 -35.51
N ALA A 51 23.44 -3.50 -36.63
CA ALA A 51 22.71 -3.46 -37.90
C ALA A 51 21.31 -4.09 -37.80
N LEU A 52 21.17 -5.15 -37.00
CA LEU A 52 19.90 -5.82 -36.79
C LEU A 52 18.91 -4.94 -36.00
N LEU A 53 19.41 -4.21 -34.98
CA LEU A 53 18.59 -3.23 -34.27
C LEU A 53 18.18 -2.05 -35.15
N GLU A 54 19.05 -1.57 -36.04
CA GLU A 54 18.69 -0.55 -37.04
C GLU A 54 17.53 -1.04 -37.93
N CYS A 55 17.60 -2.28 -38.45
CA CYS A 55 16.51 -2.88 -39.23
C CYS A 55 15.22 -3.04 -38.40
N TYR A 56 15.34 -3.39 -37.12
CA TYR A 56 14.21 -3.52 -36.20
C TYR A 56 13.49 -2.19 -35.99
N TYR A 57 14.21 -1.11 -35.64
CA TYR A 57 13.58 0.20 -35.41
C TYR A 57 13.06 0.83 -36.70
N ALA A 58 13.77 0.67 -37.83
CA ALA A 58 13.30 1.10 -39.14
C ALA A 58 12.03 0.37 -39.61
N SER A 59 11.78 -0.86 -39.14
CA SER A 59 10.58 -1.64 -39.50
C SER A 59 9.28 -1.20 -38.81
N ASN A 60 9.38 -0.23 -37.88
CA ASN A 60 8.35 0.20 -36.94
C ASN A 60 7.74 -0.99 -36.16
N PRO A 61 8.37 -1.40 -35.04
CA PRO A 61 7.97 -2.57 -34.25
C PRO A 61 6.53 -2.53 -33.70
N GLY A 62 5.93 -1.33 -33.61
CA GLY A 62 4.54 -1.14 -33.18
C GLY A 62 3.50 -1.38 -34.28
N GLY A 63 3.91 -1.47 -35.55
CA GLY A 63 3.01 -1.63 -36.70
C GLY A 63 2.74 -3.09 -37.09
N ARG A 64 1.55 -3.37 -37.65
CA ARG A 64 1.24 -4.67 -38.26
C ARG A 64 2.24 -5.00 -39.37
N GLY A 65 2.75 -6.24 -39.41
CA GLY A 65 3.68 -6.73 -40.44
C GLY A 65 5.16 -6.37 -40.26
N TYR A 66 5.57 -5.78 -39.13
CA TYR A 66 6.96 -5.31 -38.93
C TYR A 66 8.01 -6.43 -39.06
N MET A 67 7.67 -7.68 -38.69
CA MET A 67 8.62 -8.80 -38.74
C MET A 67 9.07 -9.10 -40.18
N ASN A 68 8.17 -8.98 -41.16
CA ASN A 68 8.49 -9.20 -42.57
C ASN A 68 9.30 -8.01 -43.10
N ARG A 69 8.88 -6.77 -42.82
CA ARG A 69 9.65 -5.57 -43.19
C ARG A 69 11.07 -5.57 -42.62
N MET A 70 11.23 -5.98 -41.37
CA MET A 70 12.54 -6.12 -40.74
C MET A 70 13.41 -7.17 -41.46
N ARG A 71 12.80 -8.28 -41.88
CA ARG A 71 13.50 -9.31 -42.66
C ARG A 71 13.90 -8.78 -44.03
N ASP A 72 13.03 -8.05 -44.71
CA ASP A 72 13.30 -7.49 -46.04
C ASP A 72 14.47 -6.48 -45.96
N LEU A 73 14.46 -5.60 -44.96
CA LEU A 73 15.57 -4.67 -44.67
C LEU A 73 16.88 -5.41 -44.33
N TRP A 74 16.78 -6.54 -43.62
CA TRP A 74 17.93 -7.37 -43.29
C TRP A 74 18.52 -8.06 -44.51
N ILE A 75 17.69 -8.63 -45.38
CA ILE A 75 18.12 -9.26 -46.64
C ILE A 75 18.74 -8.22 -47.57
N LEU A 76 18.20 -6.99 -47.61
CA LEU A 76 18.77 -5.91 -48.40
C LEU A 76 20.22 -5.59 -48.00
N ARG A 77 20.54 -5.73 -46.71
CA ARG A 77 21.86 -5.45 -46.16
C ARG A 77 22.79 -6.66 -46.15
N TYR A 78 22.23 -7.86 -46.01
CA TYR A 78 22.94 -9.14 -46.01
C TYR A 78 22.25 -10.14 -46.96
N PRO A 79 22.47 -10.02 -48.28
CA PRO A 79 21.75 -10.79 -49.30
C PRO A 79 21.95 -12.31 -49.20
N THR A 80 23.06 -12.75 -48.61
CA THR A 80 23.40 -14.16 -48.40
C THR A 80 22.79 -14.76 -47.12
N SER A 81 22.03 -13.98 -46.34
CA SER A 81 21.46 -14.43 -45.07
C SER A 81 20.26 -15.36 -45.26
N THR A 82 20.34 -16.58 -44.72
CA THR A 82 19.24 -17.56 -44.73
C THR A 82 18.29 -17.43 -43.51
N MET A 83 18.45 -16.39 -42.70
CA MET A 83 17.72 -16.21 -41.44
C MET A 83 16.23 -15.89 -41.65
N THR A 84 15.38 -16.51 -40.82
CA THR A 84 13.93 -16.25 -40.82
C THR A 84 13.56 -15.01 -39.99
N ALA A 85 12.45 -14.36 -40.32
CA ALA A 85 11.94 -13.19 -39.56
C ALA A 85 11.83 -13.48 -38.05
N LYS A 86 11.40 -14.69 -37.68
CA LYS A 86 11.31 -15.12 -36.27
C LYS A 86 12.68 -15.22 -35.60
N GLN A 87 13.70 -15.73 -36.29
CA GLN A 87 15.07 -15.81 -35.76
C GLN A 87 15.67 -14.41 -35.54
N LEU A 88 15.44 -13.48 -36.46
CA LEU A 88 15.88 -12.10 -36.35
C LEU A 88 15.24 -11.36 -35.17
N VAL A 89 13.93 -11.54 -34.93
CA VAL A 89 13.23 -10.94 -33.77
C VAL A 89 13.70 -11.56 -32.46
N ALA A 90 13.93 -12.87 -32.44
CA ALA A 90 14.47 -13.56 -31.27
C ALA A 90 15.87 -13.02 -30.92
N GLN A 91 16.71 -12.75 -31.93
CA GLN A 91 18.02 -12.16 -31.71
C GLN A 91 17.94 -10.70 -31.20
N CYS A 92 17.03 -9.87 -31.73
CA CYS A 92 16.77 -8.53 -31.17
C CYS A 92 16.43 -8.56 -29.68
N SER A 93 15.64 -9.56 -29.29
CA SER A 93 15.27 -9.79 -27.88
C SER A 93 16.48 -10.22 -27.04
N ASN A 94 17.36 -11.07 -27.59
CA ASN A 94 18.59 -11.49 -26.94
C ASN A 94 19.60 -10.35 -26.76
N ILE A 95 19.73 -9.45 -27.76
CA ILE A 95 20.60 -8.27 -27.66
C ILE A 95 20.22 -7.42 -26.45
N ARG A 96 18.92 -7.15 -26.27
CA ARG A 96 18.40 -6.39 -25.12
C ARG A 96 18.49 -7.15 -23.80
N LYS A 97 18.18 -8.46 -23.80
CA LYS A 97 18.13 -9.27 -22.57
C LYS A 97 19.51 -9.61 -22.02
N LYS A 98 20.49 -9.84 -22.90
CA LYS A 98 21.87 -10.22 -22.53
C LYS A 98 22.84 -9.03 -22.54
N GLY A 99 22.37 -7.81 -22.84
CA GLY A 99 23.20 -6.61 -22.86
C GLY A 99 24.32 -6.68 -23.90
N LEU A 100 24.06 -7.25 -25.08
CA LEU A 100 25.09 -7.42 -26.13
C LEU A 100 25.51 -6.08 -26.79
N LEU A 101 24.75 -5.02 -26.54
CA LEU A 101 25.06 -3.63 -26.86
C LEU A 101 24.75 -2.77 -25.63
N SER A 102 25.51 -1.69 -25.44
CA SER A 102 25.27 -0.72 -24.37
C SER A 102 23.98 0.07 -24.61
N GLN A 103 23.41 0.64 -23.53
CA GLN A 103 22.20 1.45 -23.64
C GLN A 103 22.40 2.68 -24.54
N LEU A 104 23.59 3.30 -24.48
CA LEU A 104 23.98 4.43 -25.34
C LEU A 104 23.95 4.05 -26.83
N GLU A 105 24.48 2.88 -27.21
CA GLU A 105 24.44 2.38 -28.60
C GLU A 105 23.01 2.10 -29.08
N ILE A 106 22.11 1.65 -28.18
CA ILE A 106 20.70 1.42 -28.49
C ILE A 106 19.96 2.75 -28.69
N ASP A 107 20.22 3.73 -27.81
CA ASP A 107 19.62 5.06 -27.86
C ASP A 107 20.07 5.82 -29.12
N GLU A 108 21.35 5.71 -29.52
CA GLU A 108 21.86 6.23 -30.80
C GLU A 108 21.12 5.64 -32.01
N VAL A 109 20.91 4.32 -32.02
CA VAL A 109 20.19 3.65 -33.12
C VAL A 109 18.73 4.09 -33.17
N GLN A 110 18.08 4.27 -32.02
CA GLN A 110 16.72 4.81 -31.94
C GLN A 110 16.65 6.26 -32.43
N HIS A 111 17.57 7.11 -31.98
CA HIS A 111 17.66 8.50 -32.41
C HIS A 111 17.90 8.61 -33.92
N LYS A 112 18.74 7.74 -34.50
CA LYS A 112 18.98 7.69 -35.95
C LYS A 112 17.75 7.28 -36.76
N CYS A 113 16.91 6.40 -36.22
CA CYS A 113 15.70 5.92 -36.91
C CYS A 113 14.50 6.86 -36.75
N TYR A 114 14.37 7.53 -35.60
CA TYR A 114 13.22 8.39 -35.28
C TYR A 114 13.52 9.90 -35.36
N GLY A 115 14.79 10.30 -35.39
CA GLY A 115 15.23 11.71 -35.36
C GLY A 115 15.27 12.43 -36.71
N LYS A 116 14.58 11.91 -37.74
CA LYS A 116 14.51 12.56 -39.07
C LYS A 116 13.29 13.45 -39.29
N GLU A 117 12.45 13.68 -38.27
CA GLU A 117 11.30 14.60 -38.38
C GLU A 117 11.50 16.00 -37.75
N GLU A 118 12.69 16.33 -37.23
CA GLU A 118 12.99 17.68 -36.72
C GLU A 118 14.26 18.25 -37.35
N SER A 119 14.16 18.71 -38.61
CA SER A 119 15.17 19.63 -39.17
C SER A 119 14.48 20.66 -40.06
N GLY A 120 14.11 21.79 -39.44
CA GLY A 120 13.50 22.89 -40.19
C GLY A 120 12.88 24.00 -39.37
N ARG A 121 13.62 24.67 -38.47
CA ARG A 121 13.57 26.14 -38.38
C ARG A 121 14.66 26.74 -37.50
N GLN A 122 15.26 27.79 -38.07
CA GLN A 122 16.37 28.62 -37.60
C GLN A 122 16.18 29.24 -36.20
N VAL A 123 17.35 29.42 -35.58
CA VAL A 123 17.69 30.43 -34.58
C VAL A 123 17.00 31.76 -34.86
N ARG A 124 16.21 32.27 -33.90
CA ARG A 124 15.90 33.70 -33.78
C ARG A 124 15.85 34.10 -32.31
N GLY A 125 16.48 35.25 -32.05
CA GLY A 125 16.77 35.91 -30.78
C GLY A 125 15.71 35.91 -29.69
N GLU A 126 16.23 36.17 -28.49
CA GLU A 126 15.50 36.65 -27.31
C GLU A 126 14.40 37.65 -27.71
N ILE A 127 13.15 37.25 -27.50
CA ILE A 127 12.00 38.14 -27.49
C ILE A 127 11.37 37.99 -26.12
N SER A 128 11.44 39.07 -25.34
CA SER A 128 10.62 39.30 -24.16
C SER A 128 9.17 38.93 -24.49
N SER A 129 8.66 37.87 -23.86
CA SER A 129 7.30 37.42 -24.07
C SER A 129 6.35 38.29 -23.25
N PRO A 130 5.28 38.87 -23.85
CA PRO A 130 4.20 39.47 -23.07
C PRO A 130 3.47 38.39 -22.24
N PRO A 131 2.67 38.77 -21.23
CA PRO A 131 1.94 37.80 -20.41
C PRO A 131 1.02 36.93 -21.28
N PRO A 132 0.81 35.65 -20.95
CA PRO A 132 -0.04 34.77 -21.76
C PRO A 132 -1.48 35.27 -21.78
N GLU A 133 -2.04 35.42 -22.98
CA GLU A 133 -3.44 35.74 -23.19
C GLU A 133 -4.36 34.73 -22.50
N ILE A 134 -5.32 35.31 -21.78
CA ILE A 134 -6.25 34.64 -20.88
C ILE A 134 -7.39 34.02 -21.69
N GLY A 135 -7.42 32.69 -21.78
CA GLY A 135 -8.58 31.95 -22.27
C GLY A 135 -8.22 30.61 -22.87
N TYR A 136 -8.73 29.52 -22.29
CA TYR A 136 -8.84 28.27 -23.06
C TYR A 136 -9.87 28.51 -24.16
N ILE A 137 -9.40 28.80 -25.36
CA ILE A 137 -10.21 28.67 -26.57
C ILE A 137 -10.18 27.17 -26.88
N ALA A 138 -11.34 26.50 -26.77
CA ALA A 138 -11.45 25.11 -27.22
C ALA A 138 -10.84 25.01 -28.62
N PRO A 139 -10.00 24.00 -28.93
CA PRO A 139 -9.45 23.85 -30.26
C PRO A 139 -10.61 23.94 -31.25
N SER A 140 -10.58 24.97 -32.08
CA SER A 140 -11.59 25.27 -33.08
C SER A 140 -11.73 24.06 -33.98
N ALA A 141 -12.72 23.20 -33.71
CA ALA A 141 -13.15 22.06 -34.53
C ALA A 141 -12.05 21.52 -35.47
N ILE A 142 -10.88 21.12 -34.94
CA ILE A 142 -9.81 20.60 -35.78
C ILE A 142 -10.17 19.16 -36.10
N GLY A 143 -10.78 18.99 -37.28
CA GLY A 143 -11.15 17.74 -37.92
C GLY A 143 -12.53 17.26 -37.52
N GLU A 144 -13.53 17.49 -38.38
CA GLU A 144 -14.76 16.71 -38.46
C GLU A 144 -14.43 15.24 -38.79
N GLY A 145 -13.81 14.53 -37.87
CA GLY A 145 -13.90 13.09 -37.84
C GLY A 145 -15.32 12.76 -37.40
N SER A 146 -16.17 12.32 -38.34
CA SER A 146 -17.53 11.87 -38.04
C SER A 146 -17.51 10.98 -36.79
N LEU A 147 -18.20 11.42 -35.73
CA LEU A 147 -18.39 10.61 -34.53
C LEU A 147 -19.02 9.29 -34.96
N SER A 148 -18.58 8.17 -34.37
CA SER A 148 -19.29 6.91 -34.55
C SER A 148 -20.76 7.08 -34.15
N ALA A 149 -21.69 6.28 -34.70
CA ALA A 149 -23.10 6.36 -34.32
C ALA A 149 -23.29 6.23 -32.79
N ARG A 150 -22.47 5.39 -32.14
CA ARG A 150 -22.41 5.25 -30.69
C ARG A 150 -21.83 6.49 -29.99
N GLY A 151 -20.80 7.12 -30.56
CA GLY A 151 -20.22 8.37 -30.07
C GLY A 151 -21.22 9.54 -30.13
N THR A 152 -22.05 9.60 -31.17
CA THR A 152 -23.10 10.61 -31.32
C THR A 152 -24.22 10.41 -30.28
N ASP A 153 -24.75 9.19 -30.14
CA ASP A 153 -25.72 8.84 -29.08
C ASP A 153 -25.17 9.12 -27.67
N LEU A 154 -23.89 8.84 -27.42
CA LEU A 154 -23.23 9.18 -26.16
C LEU A 154 -23.18 10.69 -25.92
N LYS A 155 -22.81 11.48 -26.93
CA LYS A 155 -22.78 12.95 -26.85
C LYS A 155 -24.16 13.49 -26.49
N ASP A 156 -25.20 13.04 -27.18
CA ASP A 156 -26.56 13.52 -26.97
C ASP A 156 -27.09 13.16 -25.58
N ARG A 157 -26.83 11.93 -25.11
CA ARG A 157 -27.18 11.51 -23.73
C ARG A 157 -26.44 12.32 -22.67
N ILE A 158 -25.16 12.60 -22.88
CA ILE A 158 -24.36 13.41 -21.94
C ILE A 158 -24.91 14.84 -21.88
N MET A 159 -25.19 15.45 -23.04
CA MET A 159 -25.75 16.80 -23.13
C MET A 159 -27.13 16.90 -22.50
N ALA A 160 -28.05 15.99 -22.83
CA ALA A 160 -29.39 15.97 -22.22
C ALA A 160 -29.33 15.86 -20.69
N LYS A 161 -28.41 15.05 -20.16
CA LYS A 161 -28.23 14.90 -18.70
C LYS A 161 -27.55 16.11 -18.05
N LEU A 162 -26.75 16.85 -18.81
CA LEU A 162 -26.14 18.10 -18.36
C LEU A 162 -27.18 19.22 -18.25
N GLU A 163 -28.17 19.24 -19.15
CA GLU A 163 -29.32 20.16 -19.08
C GLU A 163 -30.21 19.88 -17.87
N THR A 164 -30.45 18.61 -17.55
CA THR A 164 -31.24 18.19 -16.37
C THR A 164 -30.38 17.96 -15.13
N TRP A 165 -29.28 18.71 -14.96
CA TRP A 165 -28.33 18.45 -13.87
C TRP A 165 -28.98 18.62 -12.49
N THR A 166 -28.77 17.64 -11.62
CA THR A 166 -29.27 17.62 -10.23
C THR A 166 -28.11 17.36 -9.27
N PRO A 167 -28.26 17.69 -7.97
CA PRO A 167 -27.22 17.47 -6.98
C PRO A 167 -26.70 16.03 -7.02
N PRO A 168 -25.37 15.83 -7.06
CA PRO A 168 -24.80 14.55 -7.39
C PRO A 168 -25.10 13.53 -6.30
N SER A 169 -25.74 12.43 -6.68
CA SER A 169 -25.82 11.22 -5.85
C SER A 169 -24.51 10.43 -5.94
N ARG A 170 -24.25 9.58 -4.94
CA ARG A 170 -23.02 8.77 -4.90
C ARG A 170 -22.98 7.80 -6.10
N LEU A 171 -22.00 8.00 -6.98
CA LEU A 171 -21.77 7.10 -8.11
C LEU A 171 -21.40 5.68 -7.65
N PRO A 172 -21.94 4.63 -8.29
CA PRO A 172 -21.61 3.26 -7.97
C PRO A 172 -20.17 2.94 -8.40
N ARG A 173 -19.51 2.06 -7.65
CA ARG A 173 -18.26 1.45 -8.12
C ARG A 173 -18.56 0.42 -9.20
N LEU A 174 -17.94 0.59 -10.37
CA LEU A 174 -18.06 -0.37 -11.47
C LEU A 174 -17.39 -1.70 -11.10
N ARG A 175 -18.11 -2.81 -11.33
CA ARG A 175 -17.62 -4.19 -11.17
C ARG A 175 -16.91 -4.67 -12.43
N GLU A 176 -17.35 -4.20 -13.58
CA GLU A 176 -16.78 -4.49 -14.90
C GLU A 176 -16.17 -3.22 -15.46
N VAL A 177 -14.96 -3.34 -16.02
CA VAL A 177 -14.27 -2.21 -16.65
C VAL A 177 -14.95 -1.98 -17.99
N PRO A 178 -15.36 -0.74 -18.35
CA PRO A 178 -15.85 -0.42 -19.68
C PRO A 178 -14.85 -0.89 -20.74
N SER A 179 -15.33 -1.42 -21.87
CA SER A 179 -14.46 -1.82 -22.97
C SER A 179 -13.66 -0.62 -23.49
N GLU A 180 -12.43 -0.87 -23.98
CA GLU A 180 -11.58 0.20 -24.51
C GLU A 180 -12.29 0.98 -25.62
N GLY A 181 -12.94 0.28 -26.56
CA GLY A 181 -13.72 0.95 -27.62
C GLY A 181 -14.89 1.81 -27.11
N LEU A 182 -15.51 1.48 -25.97
CA LEU A 182 -16.52 2.37 -25.37
C LEU A 182 -15.88 3.63 -24.78
N LEU A 183 -14.72 3.49 -24.14
CA LEU A 183 -13.98 4.64 -23.60
C LEU A 183 -13.42 5.53 -24.70
N ASP A 184 -13.02 4.97 -25.84
CA ASP A 184 -12.54 5.72 -27.00
C ASP A 184 -13.66 6.58 -27.59
N ASP A 185 -14.86 6.02 -27.78
CA ASP A 185 -16.04 6.76 -28.25
C ASP A 185 -16.46 7.86 -27.25
N VAL A 186 -16.42 7.56 -25.94
CA VAL A 186 -16.69 8.57 -24.90
C VAL A 186 -15.68 9.70 -24.98
N ASN A 187 -14.39 9.40 -25.09
CA ASN A 187 -13.35 10.43 -25.19
C ASN A 187 -13.49 11.25 -26.49
N ALA A 188 -13.90 10.63 -27.61
CA ALA A 188 -14.22 11.35 -28.84
C ALA A 188 -15.42 12.29 -28.66
N ALA A 189 -16.50 11.83 -28.05
CA ALA A 189 -17.68 12.64 -27.75
C ALA A 189 -17.33 13.83 -26.82
N LEU A 190 -16.53 13.58 -25.78
CA LEU A 190 -16.09 14.62 -24.84
C LEU A 190 -15.29 15.73 -25.52
N ARG A 191 -14.47 15.43 -26.52
CA ARG A 191 -13.72 16.44 -27.30
C ARG A 191 -14.64 17.47 -27.96
N MET A 192 -15.86 17.08 -28.32
CA MET A 192 -16.84 17.91 -29.01
C MET A 192 -17.72 18.76 -28.08
N ILE A 193 -17.71 18.51 -26.77
CA ILE A 193 -18.49 19.26 -25.79
C ILE A 193 -17.60 20.34 -25.16
N PRO A 194 -17.79 21.63 -25.45
CA PRO A 194 -16.98 22.69 -24.87
C PRO A 194 -17.33 22.94 -23.40
N THR A 195 -16.32 23.29 -22.58
CA THR A 195 -16.51 23.73 -21.19
C THR A 195 -15.64 24.95 -20.92
N THR A 196 -16.20 25.97 -20.28
CA THR A 196 -15.51 27.24 -20.01
C THR A 196 -14.85 27.25 -18.63
N THR A 197 -15.51 26.68 -17.62
CA THR A 197 -15.01 26.70 -16.23
C THR A 197 -14.65 25.32 -15.70
N ILE A 198 -13.86 25.28 -14.63
CA ILE A 198 -13.57 24.04 -13.89
C ILE A 198 -14.85 23.39 -13.35
N THR A 199 -15.87 24.20 -13.02
CA THR A 199 -17.19 23.73 -12.57
C THR A 199 -17.90 22.97 -13.69
N ASP A 200 -17.89 23.51 -14.90
CA ASP A 200 -18.53 22.88 -16.06
C ASP A 200 -17.84 21.56 -16.41
N THR A 201 -16.50 21.55 -16.40
CA THR A 201 -15.72 20.32 -16.60
C THR A 201 -16.00 19.27 -15.53
N ASN A 202 -16.13 19.67 -14.25
CA ASN A 202 -16.47 18.74 -13.17
C ASN A 202 -17.89 18.16 -13.32
N LYS A 203 -18.87 18.99 -13.70
CA LYS A 203 -20.23 18.55 -14.03
C LYS A 203 -20.23 17.58 -15.22
N LEU A 204 -19.43 17.86 -16.25
CA LEU A 204 -19.27 16.98 -17.41
C LEU A 204 -18.68 15.61 -17.02
N ILE A 205 -17.68 15.59 -16.12
CA ILE A 205 -17.12 14.33 -15.59
C ILE A 205 -18.19 13.52 -14.87
N TYR A 206 -18.97 14.14 -13.98
CA TYR A 206 -20.01 13.46 -13.22
C TYR A 206 -21.12 12.91 -14.12
N THR A 207 -21.63 13.72 -15.04
CA THR A 207 -22.71 13.33 -15.96
C THR A 207 -22.27 12.18 -16.86
N THR A 208 -21.08 12.27 -17.44
CA THR A 208 -20.47 11.19 -18.24
C THR A 208 -20.35 9.89 -17.44
N ALA A 209 -19.87 9.98 -16.20
CA ALA A 209 -19.76 8.84 -15.31
C ALA A 209 -21.13 8.20 -14.98
N ALA A 210 -22.16 9.02 -14.79
CA ALA A 210 -23.52 8.57 -14.53
C ALA A 210 -24.14 7.89 -15.76
N VAL A 211 -23.96 8.46 -16.97
CA VAL A 211 -24.42 7.86 -18.24
C VAL A 211 -23.77 6.50 -18.46
N ILE A 212 -22.45 6.39 -18.31
CA ILE A 212 -21.74 5.12 -18.46
C ILE A 212 -22.21 4.09 -17.42
N SER A 213 -22.46 4.53 -16.18
CA SER A 213 -22.98 3.64 -15.13
C SER A 213 -24.36 3.09 -15.48
N GLU A 214 -25.25 3.92 -16.03
CA GLU A 214 -26.58 3.51 -16.48
C GLU A 214 -26.54 2.57 -17.67
N MET A 215 -25.68 2.83 -18.66
CA MET A 215 -25.46 1.93 -19.81
C MET A 215 -24.97 0.55 -19.40
N LEU A 216 -24.19 0.47 -18.31
CA LEU A 216 -23.72 -0.79 -17.74
C LEU A 216 -24.74 -1.43 -16.77
N GLY A 217 -25.96 -0.90 -16.67
CA GLY A 217 -27.05 -1.46 -15.88
C GLY A 217 -26.97 -1.18 -14.36
N TYR A 218 -26.15 -0.22 -13.92
CA TYR A 218 -26.10 0.17 -12.51
C TYR A 218 -27.22 1.14 -12.17
N LYS A 219 -28.14 0.73 -11.29
CA LYS A 219 -29.14 1.64 -10.72
C LYS A 219 -28.52 2.48 -9.60
N LEU A 220 -28.63 3.81 -9.69
CA LEU A 220 -28.12 4.76 -8.70
C LEU A 220 -28.80 4.62 -7.32
N ASN A 221 -30.04 4.10 -7.28
CA ASN A 221 -30.80 3.83 -6.05
C ASN A 221 -31.22 2.36 -5.96
N SER A 222 -30.36 1.53 -5.35
CA SER A 222 -30.71 0.15 -4.98
C SER A 222 -31.20 0.12 -3.52
N HIS A 223 -32.51 0.05 -3.30
CA HIS A 223 -33.07 -0.31 -2.00
C HIS A 223 -32.48 -1.63 -1.51
N LYS A 224 -31.73 -1.60 -0.40
CA LYS A 224 -31.39 -2.79 0.38
C LYS A 224 -32.58 -3.11 1.27
N GLY A 225 -33.26 -4.24 1.06
CA GLY A 225 -34.36 -4.55 1.98
C GLY A 225 -35.12 -5.86 1.86
N GLN A 226 -34.88 -6.75 0.88
CA GLN A 226 -35.60 -8.03 0.86
C GLN A 226 -34.68 -9.24 0.86
N TYR A 227 -34.90 -10.11 1.85
CA TYR A 227 -34.30 -11.43 1.88
C TYR A 227 -34.77 -12.24 0.66
N PRO A 228 -33.87 -13.02 0.04
CA PRO A 228 -34.21 -13.84 -1.11
C PRO A 228 -35.41 -14.78 -0.84
N PRO A 229 -36.28 -15.06 -1.82
CA PRO A 229 -37.46 -15.93 -1.66
C PRO A 229 -37.15 -17.32 -1.06
N TRP A 230 -35.99 -17.91 -1.38
CA TRP A 230 -35.58 -19.21 -0.82
C TRP A 230 -35.41 -19.16 0.71
N ARG A 231 -34.94 -18.03 1.26
CA ARG A 231 -34.69 -17.85 2.69
C ARG A 231 -36.02 -17.81 3.45
N ARG A 232 -36.97 -17.01 2.95
CA ARG A 232 -38.34 -16.92 3.48
C ARG A 232 -39.02 -18.30 3.51
N ARG A 233 -38.89 -19.09 2.43
CA ARG A 233 -39.46 -20.46 2.38
C ARG A 233 -38.84 -21.39 3.42
N LEU A 234 -37.52 -21.36 3.61
CA LEU A 234 -36.85 -22.21 4.61
C LEU A 234 -37.18 -21.79 6.05
N GLU A 235 -37.21 -20.48 6.33
CA GLU A 235 -37.62 -19.95 7.64
C GLU A 235 -39.07 -20.33 7.97
N GLY A 236 -39.97 -20.29 6.98
CA GLY A 236 -41.34 -20.80 7.11
C GLY A 236 -41.39 -22.29 7.44
N LYS A 237 -40.63 -23.14 6.73
CA LYS A 237 -40.55 -24.59 7.02
C LYS A 237 -39.97 -24.88 8.42
N ILE A 238 -39.01 -24.09 8.89
CA ILE A 238 -38.46 -24.20 10.24
C ILE A 238 -39.52 -23.80 11.29
N LYS A 239 -40.29 -22.74 11.05
CA LYS A 239 -41.39 -22.32 11.95
C LYS A 239 -42.43 -23.43 12.10
N VAL A 240 -42.81 -24.10 11.01
CA VAL A 240 -43.71 -25.25 11.03
C VAL A 240 -43.10 -26.43 11.80
N ALA A 241 -41.85 -26.81 11.52
CA ALA A 241 -41.18 -27.89 12.23
C ALA A 241 -41.01 -27.63 13.74
N ARG A 242 -40.80 -26.38 14.16
CA ARG A 242 -40.78 -25.99 15.59
C ARG A 242 -42.14 -26.20 16.26
N ARG A 243 -43.23 -25.81 15.59
CA ARG A 243 -44.59 -26.05 16.08
C ARG A 243 -44.88 -27.54 16.21
N GLU A 244 -44.48 -28.34 15.23
CA GLU A 244 -44.63 -29.81 15.27
C GLU A 244 -43.88 -30.42 16.47
N VAL A 245 -42.65 -29.97 16.75
CA VAL A 245 -41.88 -30.41 17.94
C VAL A 245 -42.57 -30.00 19.24
N SER A 246 -43.05 -28.75 19.36
CA SER A 246 -43.79 -28.29 20.54
C SER A 246 -45.06 -29.11 20.79
N GLN A 247 -45.86 -29.34 19.74
CA GLN A 247 -47.08 -30.15 19.82
C GLN A 247 -46.78 -31.60 20.23
N LEU A 248 -45.77 -32.24 19.65
CA LEU A 248 -45.38 -33.60 20.01
C LEU A 248 -44.78 -33.69 21.43
N THR A 249 -44.15 -32.62 21.92
CA THR A 249 -43.64 -32.55 23.31
C THR A 249 -44.78 -32.41 24.32
N GLU A 250 -45.84 -31.67 23.98
CA GLU A 250 -47.06 -31.60 24.79
C GLU A 250 -47.82 -32.94 24.80
N LEU A 251 -47.92 -33.61 23.64
CA LEU A 251 -48.54 -34.94 23.51
C LEU A 251 -47.78 -36.06 24.26
N GLN A 252 -46.49 -35.88 24.51
CA GLN A 252 -45.72 -36.79 25.35
C GLN A 252 -46.08 -36.65 26.85
N LYS A 253 -46.61 -35.50 27.26
CA LYS A 253 -47.01 -35.21 28.64
C LYS A 253 -48.48 -35.52 28.92
N ASP A 254 -49.37 -35.34 27.94
CA ASP A 254 -50.80 -35.64 28.03
C ASP A 254 -51.22 -36.73 27.02
N ALA A 255 -51.61 -37.91 27.52
CA ALA A 255 -51.88 -39.11 26.71
C ALA A 255 -53.23 -39.11 25.94
N THR A 256 -54.00 -38.01 25.94
CA THR A 256 -55.41 -37.99 25.49
C THR A 256 -55.68 -37.26 24.15
N LYS A 257 -54.66 -36.82 23.40
CA LYS A 257 -54.84 -36.10 22.11
C LYS A 257 -54.30 -36.88 20.90
N LYS A 258 -55.02 -36.81 19.78
CA LYS A 258 -54.70 -37.51 18.51
C LYS A 258 -53.39 -36.99 17.88
N VAL A 259 -52.50 -37.92 17.51
CA VAL A 259 -51.27 -37.65 16.76
C VAL A 259 -51.61 -37.14 15.35
N HIS A 260 -50.92 -36.09 14.90
CA HIS A 260 -51.08 -35.54 13.55
C HIS A 260 -50.89 -36.63 12.48
N LYS A 261 -51.74 -36.66 11.43
CA LYS A 261 -51.78 -37.67 10.34
C LYS A 261 -50.43 -37.99 9.66
N LYS A 262 -49.44 -37.11 9.83
CA LYS A 262 -48.08 -37.21 9.28
C LYS A 262 -47.17 -38.14 10.09
N TYR A 263 -47.47 -38.34 11.37
CA TYR A 263 -46.73 -39.17 12.31
C TYR A 263 -47.57 -40.35 12.84
N SER A 264 -48.75 -40.59 12.25
CA SER A 264 -49.71 -41.60 12.73
C SER A 264 -49.25 -43.06 12.63
N LYS A 265 -48.10 -43.32 12.00
CA LYS A 265 -47.47 -44.64 11.86
C LYS A 265 -46.28 -44.85 12.81
N LEU A 266 -45.94 -43.87 13.65
CA LEU A 266 -44.78 -43.87 14.54
C LEU A 266 -45.23 -43.74 15.99
N SER A 267 -44.49 -44.32 16.93
CA SER A 267 -44.72 -44.06 18.35
C SER A 267 -44.46 -42.59 18.68
N ILE A 268 -45.08 -42.05 19.73
CA ILE A 268 -44.92 -40.63 20.12
C ILE A 268 -43.43 -40.25 20.32
N PRO A 269 -42.56 -41.08 20.93
CA PRO A 269 -41.12 -40.82 21.03
C PRO A 269 -40.40 -40.79 19.67
N GLU A 270 -40.69 -41.75 18.78
CA GLU A 270 -40.08 -41.81 17.43
C GLU A 270 -40.54 -40.64 16.55
N ALA A 271 -41.80 -40.24 16.65
CA ALA A 271 -42.35 -39.07 15.98
C ALA A 271 -41.66 -37.78 16.42
N LEU A 272 -41.42 -37.63 17.73
CA LEU A 272 -40.70 -36.49 18.30
C LEU A 272 -39.24 -36.44 17.81
N GLU A 273 -38.51 -37.57 17.86
CA GLU A 273 -37.13 -37.63 17.36
C GLU A 273 -37.05 -37.36 15.85
N THR A 274 -37.99 -37.90 15.06
CA THR A 274 -38.08 -37.62 13.62
C THR A 274 -38.32 -36.12 13.35
N ALA A 275 -39.18 -35.47 14.13
CA ALA A 275 -39.44 -34.03 14.03
C ALA A 275 -38.22 -33.20 14.44
N LYS A 276 -37.49 -33.58 15.49
CA LYS A 276 -36.22 -32.95 15.92
C LYS A 276 -35.13 -33.12 14.88
N GLN A 277 -34.97 -34.30 14.28
CA GLN A 277 -34.02 -34.55 13.19
C GLN A 277 -34.35 -33.70 11.97
N ARG A 278 -35.63 -33.59 11.59
CA ARG A 278 -36.10 -32.74 10.49
C ARG A 278 -35.84 -31.26 10.76
N LEU A 279 -36.12 -30.77 11.98
CA LEU A 279 -35.81 -29.40 12.39
C LEU A 279 -34.30 -29.13 12.29
N THR A 280 -33.48 -30.08 12.78
CA THR A 280 -32.01 -30.00 12.72
C THR A 280 -31.50 -29.98 11.29
N ALA A 281 -32.04 -30.82 10.41
CA ALA A 281 -31.69 -30.85 8.98
C ALA A 281 -32.06 -29.54 8.27
N LEU A 282 -33.26 -29.00 8.52
CA LEU A 282 -33.70 -27.71 7.96
C LEU A 282 -32.86 -26.53 8.47
N ALA A 283 -32.55 -26.50 9.77
CA ALA A 283 -31.67 -25.50 10.36
C ALA A 283 -30.25 -25.59 9.81
N SER A 284 -29.71 -26.81 9.65
CA SER A 284 -28.42 -27.06 9.00
C SER A 284 -28.40 -26.62 7.54
N ARG A 285 -29.48 -26.87 6.80
CA ARG A 285 -29.66 -26.42 5.42
C ARG A 285 -29.67 -24.88 5.34
N LEU A 286 -30.43 -24.20 6.19
CA LEU A 286 -30.45 -22.73 6.25
C LEU A 286 -29.07 -22.16 6.59
N ARG A 287 -28.38 -22.73 7.60
CA ARG A 287 -27.00 -22.34 7.95
C ARG A 287 -26.05 -22.51 6.78
N ARG A 288 -26.11 -23.64 6.06
CA ARG A 288 -25.27 -23.93 4.89
C ARG A 288 -25.49 -22.90 3.77
N TYR A 289 -26.74 -22.66 3.38
CA TYR A 289 -27.04 -21.68 2.32
C TYR A 289 -26.65 -20.25 2.69
N THR A 290 -26.96 -19.84 3.93
CA THR A 290 -26.57 -18.52 4.44
C THR A 290 -25.04 -18.37 4.42
N ARG A 291 -24.32 -19.40 4.86
CA ARG A 291 -22.85 -19.42 4.84
C ARG A 291 -22.28 -19.40 3.43
N GLU A 292 -22.87 -20.12 2.47
CA GLU A 292 -22.42 -20.12 1.08
C GLU A 292 -22.64 -18.77 0.39
N ILE A 293 -23.80 -18.13 0.61
CA ILE A 293 -24.10 -16.81 0.07
C ILE A 293 -23.19 -15.75 0.70
N GLU A 294 -23.01 -15.80 2.01
CA GLU A 294 -22.08 -14.93 2.72
C GLU A 294 -20.64 -15.16 2.23
N GLY A 295 -20.26 -16.41 2.00
CA GLY A 295 -18.98 -16.79 1.38
C GLY A 295 -18.80 -16.17 0.00
N ARG A 296 -19.79 -16.29 -0.89
CA ARG A 296 -19.74 -15.65 -2.22
C ARG A 296 -19.62 -14.13 -2.10
N ARG A 297 -20.45 -13.52 -1.24
CA ARG A 297 -20.46 -12.07 -0.98
C ARG A 297 -19.11 -11.59 -0.47
N ILE A 298 -18.53 -12.24 0.54
CA ILE A 298 -17.28 -11.82 1.16
C ILE A 298 -16.07 -12.08 0.27
N ASN A 299 -16.04 -13.18 -0.50
CA ASN A 299 -14.95 -13.44 -1.46
C ASN A 299 -15.01 -12.49 -2.66
N GLN A 300 -16.21 -12.13 -3.12
CA GLN A 300 -16.39 -11.09 -4.13
C GLN A 300 -15.93 -9.74 -3.59
N LEU A 301 -16.35 -9.38 -2.37
CA LEU A 301 -15.93 -8.16 -1.70
C LEU A 301 -14.42 -8.13 -1.46
N PHE A 302 -13.79 -9.26 -1.11
CA PHE A 302 -12.35 -9.36 -0.90
C PHE A 302 -11.56 -9.19 -2.20
N SER A 303 -12.11 -9.68 -3.32
CA SER A 303 -11.48 -9.55 -4.63
C SER A 303 -11.45 -8.10 -5.11
N THR A 304 -12.48 -7.32 -4.81
CA THR A 304 -12.59 -5.90 -5.20
C THR A 304 -12.08 -4.92 -4.14
N GLU A 305 -12.31 -5.22 -2.85
CA GLU A 305 -12.13 -4.36 -1.68
C GLU A 305 -11.67 -5.13 -0.43
N PRO A 306 -10.45 -5.68 -0.42
CA PRO A 306 -9.94 -6.43 0.73
C PRO A 306 -9.90 -5.56 2.00
N ALA A 307 -9.61 -4.26 1.87
CA ALA A 307 -9.59 -3.32 2.98
C ALA A 307 -10.93 -3.21 3.73
N LYS A 308 -12.07 -3.25 3.02
CA LYS A 308 -13.39 -3.25 3.66
C LYS A 308 -13.59 -4.52 4.48
N VAL A 309 -13.18 -5.68 3.95
CA VAL A 309 -13.27 -6.95 4.68
C VAL A 309 -12.45 -6.90 5.98
N TYR A 310 -11.22 -6.37 5.93
CA TYR A 310 -10.41 -6.19 7.13
C TYR A 310 -11.05 -5.24 8.15
N SER A 311 -11.62 -4.14 7.69
CA SER A 311 -12.35 -3.20 8.56
C SER A 311 -13.54 -3.86 9.24
N GLN A 312 -14.28 -4.75 8.54
CA GLN A 312 -15.39 -5.50 9.14
C GLN A 312 -14.91 -6.40 10.28
N TRP A 313 -13.77 -7.06 10.12
CA TRP A 313 -13.18 -7.92 11.17
C TRP A 313 -12.64 -7.15 12.38
N GLN A 314 -12.33 -5.86 12.21
CA GLN A 314 -11.91 -4.98 13.29
C GLN A 314 -13.10 -4.43 14.11
N GLY A 315 -14.34 -4.76 13.75
CA GLY A 315 -15.52 -4.27 14.47
C GLY A 315 -15.99 -2.88 14.06
N ASN A 316 -15.39 -2.27 13.02
CA ASN A 316 -15.69 -0.90 12.57
C ASN A 316 -17.08 -0.73 11.92
N ASN A 317 -17.95 -1.75 11.93
CA ASN A 317 -19.29 -1.68 11.33
C ASN A 317 -20.35 -1.12 12.29
N ASN A 318 -20.16 -1.22 13.61
CA ASN A 318 -21.04 -0.63 14.62
C ASN A 318 -20.35 0.57 15.25
N ARG A 319 -20.23 1.67 14.49
CA ARG A 319 -19.74 2.93 15.04
C ARG A 319 -20.90 3.62 15.74
N THR A 320 -20.84 3.69 17.07
CA THR A 320 -21.73 4.58 17.81
C THR A 320 -21.45 6.00 17.36
N ALA A 321 -22.48 6.72 16.93
CA ALA A 321 -22.34 8.13 16.58
C ALA A 321 -22.14 8.94 17.87
N PRO A 322 -21.25 9.94 17.87
CA PRO A 322 -21.11 10.84 19.01
C PRO A 322 -22.37 11.73 19.15
N PRO A 323 -22.66 12.24 20.36
CA PRO A 323 -23.78 13.17 20.58
C PRO A 323 -23.65 14.40 19.68
N ARG A 324 -24.74 14.77 18.99
CA ARG A 324 -24.71 15.79 17.93
C ARG A 324 -24.26 17.16 18.43
N LEU A 325 -24.88 17.65 19.51
CA LEU A 325 -24.64 18.99 20.06
C LEU A 325 -23.21 19.12 20.63
N GLU A 326 -22.79 18.16 21.46
CA GLU A 326 -21.43 18.14 22.02
C GLU A 326 -20.37 18.06 20.93
N THR A 327 -20.62 17.29 19.87
CA THR A 327 -19.71 17.17 18.72
C THR A 327 -19.57 18.49 17.99
N GLU A 328 -20.68 19.16 17.71
CA GLU A 328 -20.69 20.46 17.04
C GLU A 328 -19.92 21.52 17.84
N GLN A 329 -20.27 21.68 19.13
CA GLN A 329 -19.62 22.65 20.01
C GLN A 329 -18.10 22.37 20.14
N TYR A 330 -17.73 21.10 20.30
CA TYR A 330 -16.33 20.70 20.40
C TYR A 330 -15.52 21.06 19.16
N TRP A 331 -15.98 20.69 17.96
CA TRP A 331 -15.22 20.96 16.72
C TRP A 331 -15.24 22.44 16.32
N LYS A 332 -16.34 23.16 16.55
CA LYS A 332 -16.38 24.62 16.38
C LYS A 332 -15.38 25.33 17.29
N SER A 333 -15.25 24.90 18.55
CA SER A 333 -14.27 25.49 19.49
C SER A 333 -12.80 25.34 19.05
N ILE A 334 -12.50 24.36 18.18
CA ILE A 334 -11.16 24.10 17.68
C ILE A 334 -10.94 24.82 16.34
N TRP A 335 -11.84 24.61 15.37
CA TRP A 335 -11.64 25.07 13.99
C TRP A 335 -12.11 26.49 13.71
N GLU A 336 -13.13 27.00 14.41
CA GLU A 336 -13.63 28.37 14.19
C GLU A 336 -12.91 29.41 15.06
N LYS A 337 -11.95 28.97 15.86
CA LYS A 337 -11.09 29.84 16.65
C LYS A 337 -10.15 30.62 15.73
N ASP A 338 -10.20 31.95 15.83
CA ASP A 338 -9.20 32.81 15.23
C ASP A 338 -7.88 32.68 16.02
N ALA A 339 -6.84 32.21 15.34
CA ALA A 339 -5.51 32.03 15.91
C ALA A 339 -4.47 32.71 15.03
N THR A 340 -3.57 33.46 15.66
CA THR A 340 -2.46 34.14 15.00
C THR A 340 -1.15 33.77 15.67
N HIS A 341 -0.08 33.70 14.88
CA HIS A 341 1.27 33.54 15.41
C HIS A 341 1.82 34.89 15.89
N ASN A 342 2.80 34.84 16.80
CA ASN A 342 3.57 35.98 17.27
C ASN A 342 4.62 36.38 16.21
N GLY A 343 4.29 37.37 15.39
CA GLY A 343 5.19 37.87 14.34
C GLY A 343 6.43 38.62 14.85
N ASN A 344 6.49 38.94 16.15
CA ASN A 344 7.55 39.74 16.78
C ASN A 344 8.56 38.88 17.56
N ALA A 345 8.47 37.55 17.48
CA ALA A 345 9.38 36.67 18.16
C ALA A 345 10.82 36.86 17.64
N GLN A 346 11.80 37.01 18.53
CA GLN A 346 13.19 37.30 18.14
C GLN A 346 13.77 36.23 17.21
N TRP A 347 13.55 34.95 17.52
CA TRP A 347 14.00 33.83 16.68
C TRP A 347 13.44 33.88 15.25
N LEU A 348 12.25 34.46 15.06
CA LEU A 348 11.62 34.61 13.75
C LEU A 348 12.24 35.76 12.97
N VAL A 349 12.59 36.86 13.65
CA VAL A 349 13.34 37.97 13.05
C VAL A 349 14.70 37.49 12.55
N ASP A 350 15.41 36.73 13.38
CA ASP A 350 16.72 36.16 13.02
C ASP A 350 16.58 35.20 11.82
N LEU A 351 15.54 34.36 11.82
CA LEU A 351 15.29 33.42 10.72
C LEU A 351 14.91 34.14 9.41
N ARG A 352 14.13 35.22 9.47
CA ARG A 352 13.83 36.05 8.29
C ARG A 352 15.09 36.64 7.68
N ALA A 353 16.04 37.07 8.53
CA ALA A 353 17.33 37.59 8.08
C ALA A 353 18.15 36.49 7.40
N ASP A 354 18.26 35.31 8.00
CA ASP A 354 18.98 34.18 7.43
C ASP A 354 18.39 33.71 6.09
N HIS A 355 17.08 33.82 5.92
CA HIS A 355 16.36 33.41 4.71
C HIS A 355 16.17 34.54 3.69
N SER A 356 16.74 35.72 3.93
CA SER A 356 16.54 36.89 3.07
C SER A 356 17.03 36.64 1.64
N ASP A 357 18.17 35.97 1.49
CA ASP A 357 18.86 35.67 0.23
C ASP A 357 18.38 34.38 -0.48
N LEU A 358 17.40 33.66 0.09
CA LEU A 358 16.89 32.46 -0.55
C LEU A 358 16.20 32.80 -1.90
N PRO A 359 16.46 32.04 -2.98
CA PRO A 359 15.81 32.28 -4.26
C PRO A 359 14.32 31.97 -4.19
N GLU A 360 13.50 32.82 -4.81
CA GLU A 360 12.07 32.55 -4.97
C GLU A 360 11.82 31.36 -5.88
N GLN A 361 10.83 30.55 -5.52
CA GLN A 361 10.33 29.50 -6.38
C GLN A 361 9.86 30.08 -7.71
N GLY A 362 10.38 29.53 -8.81
CA GLY A 362 9.94 29.91 -10.15
C GLY A 362 8.42 29.72 -10.37
N PRO A 363 7.87 30.34 -11.43
CA PRO A 363 6.44 30.34 -11.69
C PRO A 363 5.89 28.92 -11.82
N VAL A 364 4.73 28.67 -11.21
CA VAL A 364 4.10 27.34 -11.19
C VAL A 364 3.13 27.22 -12.36
N THR A 365 3.48 26.40 -13.34
CA THR A 365 2.60 26.04 -14.46
C THR A 365 2.20 24.57 -14.37
N ILE A 366 0.91 24.29 -14.58
CA ILE A 366 0.32 22.95 -14.63
C ILE A 366 0.26 22.50 -16.08
N THR A 367 0.96 21.42 -16.40
CA THR A 367 0.96 20.82 -17.74
C THR A 367 0.01 19.63 -17.83
N VAL A 368 -0.30 19.19 -19.05
CA VAL A 368 -1.07 17.95 -19.27
C VAL A 368 -0.33 16.73 -18.70
N ALA A 369 1.00 16.72 -18.78
CA ALA A 369 1.83 15.67 -18.19
C ALA A 369 1.67 15.61 -16.66
N ASP A 370 1.61 16.77 -15.98
CA ASP A 370 1.36 16.82 -14.53
C ASP A 370 -0.01 16.22 -14.16
N ILE A 371 -1.04 16.50 -14.97
CA ILE A 371 -2.38 15.90 -14.79
C ILE A 371 -2.30 14.38 -14.96
N GLN A 372 -1.68 13.90 -16.03
CA GLN A 372 -1.56 12.47 -16.33
C GLN A 372 -0.76 11.72 -15.25
N GLU A 373 0.39 12.27 -14.84
CA GLU A 373 1.21 11.70 -13.77
C GLU A 373 0.41 11.61 -12.47
N ARG A 374 -0.23 12.71 -12.06
CA ARG A 374 -1.01 12.74 -10.83
C ARG A 374 -2.19 11.77 -10.88
N VAL A 375 -3.00 11.81 -11.93
CA VAL A 375 -4.18 10.94 -12.12
C VAL A 375 -3.77 9.47 -12.13
N SER A 376 -2.63 9.13 -12.73
CA SER A 376 -2.11 7.75 -12.74
C SER A 376 -1.84 7.23 -11.32
N SER A 377 -1.31 8.08 -10.43
CA SER A 377 -0.99 7.73 -9.04
C SER A 377 -2.20 7.66 -8.10
N MET A 378 -3.31 8.34 -8.44
CA MET A 378 -4.51 8.38 -7.60
C MET A 378 -5.15 6.99 -7.47
N LYS A 379 -5.67 6.65 -6.28
CA LYS A 379 -6.41 5.40 -6.10
C LYS A 379 -7.81 5.55 -6.70
N SER A 380 -8.17 4.68 -7.65
CA SER A 380 -9.38 4.86 -8.47
C SER A 380 -10.69 4.96 -7.69
N TRP A 381 -10.86 4.14 -6.63
CA TRP A 381 -12.14 3.96 -5.93
C TRP A 381 -12.10 4.44 -4.47
N THR A 382 -11.36 5.52 -4.18
CA THR A 382 -11.43 6.18 -2.87
C THR A 382 -12.77 6.87 -2.65
N ALA A 383 -13.13 7.11 -1.39
CA ALA A 383 -14.34 7.87 -1.06
C ALA A 383 -14.25 9.27 -1.70
N PRO A 384 -15.25 9.67 -2.49
CA PRO A 384 -15.26 10.98 -3.16
C PRO A 384 -15.62 12.06 -2.14
N GLY A 385 -15.36 13.32 -2.48
CA GLY A 385 -15.82 14.46 -1.70
C GLY A 385 -17.31 14.75 -1.91
N PRO A 386 -17.73 16.01 -1.69
CA PRO A 386 -19.07 16.49 -2.06
C PRO A 386 -19.38 16.38 -3.55
N ASP A 387 -18.35 16.41 -4.41
CA ASP A 387 -18.46 16.24 -5.87
C ASP A 387 -18.94 14.84 -6.31
N MET A 388 -18.87 13.84 -5.42
CA MET A 388 -19.23 12.43 -5.67
C MET A 388 -18.51 11.76 -6.85
N VAL A 389 -17.49 12.40 -7.42
CA VAL A 389 -16.68 11.87 -8.52
C VAL A 389 -15.56 11.00 -7.98
N HIS A 390 -15.41 9.79 -8.51
CA HIS A 390 -14.28 8.93 -8.21
C HIS A 390 -13.09 9.22 -9.14
N ALA A 391 -11.86 9.13 -8.61
CA ALA A 391 -10.63 9.31 -9.40
C ALA A 391 -10.49 8.33 -10.57
N TYR A 392 -11.22 7.20 -10.53
CA TYR A 392 -11.38 6.29 -11.66
C TYR A 392 -11.78 7.02 -12.95
N TRP A 393 -12.73 7.96 -12.87
CA TRP A 393 -13.25 8.66 -14.04
C TRP A 393 -12.21 9.62 -14.62
N LEU A 394 -11.47 10.34 -13.78
CA LEU A 394 -10.34 11.16 -14.24
C LEU A 394 -9.28 10.34 -15.00
N LYS A 395 -9.04 9.07 -14.60
CA LYS A 395 -8.10 8.17 -15.31
C LYS A 395 -8.60 7.73 -16.68
N LYS A 396 -9.92 7.68 -16.89
CA LYS A 396 -10.53 7.12 -18.10
C LYS A 396 -10.99 8.19 -19.09
N LEU A 397 -11.38 9.36 -18.60
CA LEU A 397 -11.81 10.50 -19.40
C LEU A 397 -10.58 11.38 -19.75
N THR A 398 -9.66 10.81 -20.53
CA THR A 398 -8.38 11.45 -20.90
C THR A 398 -8.55 12.67 -21.80
N ALA A 399 -9.65 12.76 -22.55
CA ALA A 399 -10.00 13.91 -23.39
C ALA A 399 -10.16 15.22 -22.61
N LEU A 400 -10.31 15.16 -21.28
CA LEU A 400 -10.47 16.32 -20.42
C LEU A 400 -9.15 16.82 -19.79
N HIS A 401 -8.03 16.11 -19.95
CA HIS A 401 -6.78 16.43 -19.24
C HIS A 401 -6.21 17.79 -19.65
N GLU A 402 -6.25 18.11 -20.94
CA GLU A 402 -5.80 19.39 -21.47
C GLU A 402 -6.65 20.56 -20.93
N ARG A 403 -7.97 20.39 -20.96
CA ARG A 403 -8.92 21.34 -20.37
C ARG A 403 -8.69 21.55 -18.88
N LEU A 404 -8.51 20.46 -18.13
CA LEU A 404 -8.24 20.53 -16.70
C LEU A 404 -6.94 21.29 -16.42
N ALA A 405 -5.87 21.05 -17.20
CA ALA A 405 -4.61 21.79 -17.05
C ALA A 405 -4.81 23.28 -17.30
N ALA A 406 -5.44 23.66 -18.42
CA ALA A 406 -5.69 25.06 -18.76
C ALA A 406 -6.56 25.77 -17.70
N GLN A 407 -7.68 25.16 -17.31
CA GLN A 407 -8.58 25.72 -16.31
C GLN A 407 -7.92 25.82 -14.93
N MET A 408 -7.11 24.83 -14.52
CA MET A 408 -6.37 24.90 -13.25
C MET A 408 -5.31 26.00 -13.26
N ASN A 409 -4.62 26.23 -14.38
CA ASN A 409 -3.71 27.38 -14.50
C ASN A 409 -4.47 28.71 -14.37
N GLN A 410 -5.65 28.84 -14.97
CA GLN A 410 -6.49 30.03 -14.79
C GLN A 410 -6.85 30.26 -13.32
N LEU A 411 -7.15 29.20 -12.55
CA LEU A 411 -7.40 29.33 -11.10
C LEU A 411 -6.18 29.86 -10.34
N LEU A 412 -4.97 29.39 -10.70
CA LEU A 412 -3.73 29.86 -10.09
C LEU A 412 -3.48 31.33 -10.42
N VAL A 413 -3.58 31.71 -11.70
CA VAL A 413 -3.36 33.09 -12.17
C VAL A 413 -4.37 34.07 -11.57
N ASN A 414 -5.65 33.67 -11.50
CA ASN A 414 -6.71 34.49 -10.90
C ASN A 414 -6.68 34.48 -9.38
N GLU A 415 -5.84 33.64 -8.77
CA GLU A 415 -5.71 33.41 -7.33
C GLU A 415 -7.05 33.01 -6.65
N ARG A 416 -8.05 32.59 -7.42
CA ARG A 416 -9.43 32.32 -6.97
C ARG A 416 -9.96 31.02 -7.56
N HIS A 417 -10.83 30.36 -6.81
CA HIS A 417 -11.52 29.16 -7.25
C HIS A 417 -12.97 29.15 -6.75
N PRO A 418 -13.86 28.34 -7.35
CA PRO A 418 -15.22 28.21 -6.85
C PRO A 418 -15.26 27.51 -5.48
N GLU A 419 -16.24 27.87 -4.66
CA GLU A 419 -16.37 27.42 -3.26
C GLU A 419 -16.46 25.89 -3.11
N TRP A 420 -17.22 25.24 -4.00
CA TRP A 420 -17.40 23.78 -3.99
C TRP A 420 -16.08 22.99 -4.10
N LEU A 421 -15.02 23.61 -4.64
CA LEU A 421 -13.75 22.93 -4.89
C LEU A 421 -13.09 22.51 -3.57
N THR A 422 -13.08 23.39 -2.58
CA THR A 422 -12.49 23.17 -1.26
C THR A 422 -13.48 22.72 -0.19
N GLU A 423 -14.77 22.61 -0.52
CA GLU A 423 -15.77 22.08 0.40
C GLU A 423 -15.42 20.64 0.82
N GLY A 424 -15.38 20.41 2.13
CA GLY A 424 -15.02 19.13 2.72
C GLY A 424 -16.22 18.36 3.27
N ARG A 425 -16.23 17.04 3.11
CA ARG A 425 -17.12 16.15 3.88
C ARG A 425 -16.32 15.40 4.95
N THR A 426 -16.47 15.76 6.22
CA THR A 426 -15.66 15.21 7.31
C THR A 426 -16.34 14.06 8.02
N VAL A 427 -15.74 12.87 7.96
CA VAL A 427 -16.22 11.67 8.64
C VAL A 427 -15.46 11.46 9.95
N LEU A 428 -16.20 11.29 11.05
CA LEU A 428 -15.62 11.03 12.36
C LEU A 428 -15.30 9.53 12.54
N ILE A 429 -14.03 9.21 12.83
CA ILE A 429 -13.55 7.84 13.05
C ILE A 429 -13.10 7.67 14.51
N PRO A 430 -13.67 6.74 15.29
CA PRO A 430 -13.26 6.55 16.69
C PRO A 430 -11.81 6.06 16.79
N LYS A 431 -11.02 6.63 17.71
CA LYS A 431 -9.62 6.28 17.98
C LYS A 431 -9.53 5.03 18.86
N ASP A 432 -10.23 5.04 20.00
CA ASP A 432 -10.28 3.92 20.94
C ASP A 432 -11.74 3.55 21.23
N PRO A 433 -12.21 2.35 20.85
CA PRO A 433 -13.56 1.89 21.19
C PRO A 433 -13.87 1.90 22.70
N LYS A 434 -12.85 1.79 23.57
CA LYS A 434 -13.04 1.75 25.03
C LYS A 434 -13.45 3.09 25.64
N LYS A 435 -13.04 4.21 25.03
CA LYS A 435 -13.33 5.56 25.54
C LYS A 435 -14.75 6.04 25.22
N GLY A 436 -15.57 5.20 24.58
CA GLY A 436 -16.95 5.53 24.24
C GLY A 436 -17.10 6.64 23.19
N PRO A 437 -18.32 7.17 23.01
CA PRO A 437 -18.67 8.10 21.94
C PRO A 437 -18.38 9.58 22.28
N VAL A 438 -17.28 9.87 22.99
CA VAL A 438 -16.89 11.25 23.33
C VAL A 438 -16.25 11.95 22.12
N PRO A 439 -16.59 13.20 21.76
CA PRO A 439 -16.06 13.90 20.59
C PRO A 439 -14.52 13.93 20.48
N SER A 440 -13.82 14.08 21.62
CA SER A 440 -12.35 14.11 21.67
C SER A 440 -11.68 12.80 21.22
N ASN A 441 -12.40 11.68 21.34
CA ASN A 441 -11.99 10.34 20.93
C ASN A 441 -12.16 10.09 19.42
N TYR A 442 -12.74 11.01 18.66
CA TYR A 442 -12.86 10.87 17.21
C TYR A 442 -11.71 11.57 16.48
N ARG A 443 -11.29 10.96 15.37
CA ARG A 443 -10.41 11.56 14.37
C ARG A 443 -11.26 12.07 13.20
N PRO A 444 -11.18 13.35 12.86
CA PRO A 444 -11.90 13.91 11.72
C PRO A 444 -11.12 13.57 10.45
N ILE A 445 -11.76 12.90 9.48
CA ILE A 445 -11.15 12.67 8.15
C ILE A 445 -11.99 13.39 7.10
N THR A 446 -11.43 14.44 6.51
CA THR A 446 -12.08 15.27 5.51
C THR A 446 -11.91 14.68 4.11
N CYS A 447 -13.03 14.37 3.48
CA CYS A 447 -13.11 13.99 2.08
C CYS A 447 -13.35 15.25 1.23
N LEU A 448 -12.30 15.80 0.64
CA LEU A 448 -12.37 16.90 -0.33
C LEU A 448 -12.75 16.40 -1.73
N SER A 449 -13.18 17.33 -2.60
CA SER A 449 -13.47 17.03 -4.00
C SER A 449 -12.29 16.34 -4.69
N THR A 450 -12.58 15.41 -5.59
CA THR A 450 -11.56 14.69 -6.35
C THR A 450 -10.80 15.64 -7.28
N THR A 451 -11.48 16.67 -7.80
CA THR A 451 -10.87 17.74 -8.60
C THR A 451 -9.89 18.58 -7.77
N TRP A 452 -10.20 18.92 -6.51
CA TRP A 452 -9.24 19.56 -5.61
C TRP A 452 -8.05 18.65 -5.31
N LYS A 453 -8.27 17.36 -5.01
CA LYS A 453 -7.18 16.40 -4.73
C LYS A 453 -6.23 16.19 -5.91
N LEU A 454 -6.71 16.42 -7.14
CA LEU A 454 -5.89 16.49 -8.34
C LEU A 454 -5.01 17.75 -8.29
N LEU A 455 -5.61 18.93 -8.16
CA LEU A 455 -4.92 20.22 -8.09
C LEU A 455 -3.91 20.30 -6.93
N SER A 456 -4.36 20.03 -5.68
CA SER A 456 -3.52 20.06 -4.48
C SER A 456 -2.37 19.06 -4.55
N GLY A 457 -2.58 17.92 -5.24
CA GLY A 457 -1.54 16.93 -5.48
C GLY A 457 -0.48 17.37 -6.50
N ILE A 458 -0.85 18.18 -7.50
CA ILE A 458 0.09 18.76 -8.46
C ILE A 458 0.89 19.89 -7.79
N ILE A 459 0.19 20.79 -7.07
CA ILE A 459 0.81 21.84 -6.26
C ILE A 459 1.84 21.24 -5.29
N LEU A 460 1.46 20.18 -4.57
CA LEU A 460 2.35 19.42 -3.69
C LEU A 460 3.64 18.97 -4.41
N ALA A 461 3.54 18.45 -5.63
CA ALA A 461 4.69 17.96 -6.37
C ALA A 461 5.65 19.11 -6.76
N LYS A 462 5.10 20.26 -7.17
CA LYS A 462 5.88 21.45 -7.52
C LYS A 462 6.55 22.06 -6.28
N MET A 463 5.81 22.19 -5.16
CA MET A 463 6.36 22.69 -3.89
C MET A 463 7.44 21.76 -3.31
N ASN A 464 7.25 20.45 -3.37
CA ASN A 464 8.28 19.50 -2.90
C ASN A 464 9.59 19.60 -3.69
N ARG A 465 9.53 19.98 -4.98
CA ARG A 465 10.74 20.18 -5.78
C ARG A 465 11.57 21.36 -5.25
N HIS A 466 10.91 22.45 -4.88
CA HIS A 466 11.54 23.62 -4.25
C HIS A 466 12.00 23.32 -2.83
N MET A 467 11.14 22.73 -2.01
CA MET A 467 11.43 22.42 -0.60
C MET A 467 12.46 21.29 -0.43
N GLY A 468 12.78 20.54 -1.48
CA GLY A 468 13.71 19.40 -1.40
C GLY A 468 15.11 19.76 -0.90
N GLN A 469 15.54 21.01 -1.08
CA GLN A 469 16.85 21.50 -0.62
C GLN A 469 16.79 22.24 0.73
N TYR A 470 15.61 22.62 1.20
CA TYR A 470 15.41 23.40 2.44
C TYR A 470 14.81 22.57 3.59
N MET A 471 14.15 21.45 3.27
CA MET A 471 13.61 20.57 4.30
C MET A 471 14.72 19.92 5.11
N SER A 472 14.60 20.02 6.43
CA SER A 472 15.54 19.42 7.37
C SER A 472 15.69 17.91 7.15
N GLY A 473 16.94 17.44 7.15
CA GLY A 473 17.27 16.02 7.12
C GLY A 473 16.70 15.23 8.31
N ALA A 474 16.39 15.88 9.44
CA ALA A 474 15.77 15.26 10.60
C ALA A 474 14.28 14.92 10.40
N GLN A 475 13.60 15.58 9.46
CA GLN A 475 12.22 15.31 9.11
C GLN A 475 12.12 14.09 8.19
N LYS A 476 11.57 12.98 8.70
CA LYS A 476 11.34 11.75 7.91
C LYS A 476 9.85 11.37 7.80
N GLY A 477 8.94 12.24 8.23
CA GLY A 477 7.50 12.09 8.03
C GLY A 477 7.09 12.28 6.57
N ILE A 478 7.78 13.17 5.86
CA ILE A 478 7.62 13.39 4.41
C ILE A 478 8.97 13.25 3.69
N GLY A 479 8.93 12.92 2.40
CA GLY A 479 10.14 12.84 1.57
C GLY A 479 10.23 11.56 0.73
N LYS A 480 11.00 11.64 -0.35
CA LYS A 480 11.32 10.51 -1.22
C LYS A 480 12.63 9.86 -0.74
N ASN A 481 12.87 8.60 -1.13
CA ASN A 481 14.11 7.86 -0.86
C ASN A 481 14.44 7.57 0.62
N THR A 482 13.47 7.70 1.53
CA THR A 482 13.59 7.30 2.93
C THR A 482 12.69 6.10 3.27
N ARG A 483 13.10 5.27 4.23
CA ARG A 483 12.22 4.27 4.87
C ARG A 483 11.34 4.84 5.99
N GLY A 484 11.23 6.17 6.08
CA GLY A 484 10.33 6.88 6.98
C GLY A 484 10.54 6.49 8.43
N ALA A 485 9.49 5.96 9.07
CA ALA A 485 9.54 5.52 10.47
C ALA A 485 10.67 4.52 10.77
N LYS A 486 10.96 3.56 9.87
CA LYS A 486 12.05 2.60 10.10
C LYS A 486 13.42 3.29 10.14
N HIS A 487 13.64 4.31 9.31
CA HIS A 487 14.91 5.06 9.33
C HIS A 487 15.11 5.77 10.68
N GLN A 488 14.08 6.42 11.21
CA GLN A 488 14.18 7.07 12.52
C GLN A 488 14.37 6.10 13.67
N LEU A 489 13.68 4.96 13.63
CA LEU A 489 13.89 3.90 14.62
C LEU A 489 15.32 3.33 14.56
N LEU A 490 15.97 3.32 13.39
CA LEU A 490 17.38 2.93 13.25
C LEU A 490 18.31 3.99 13.83
N VAL A 491 18.07 5.28 13.56
CA VAL A 491 18.84 6.39 14.17
C VAL A 491 18.73 6.33 15.69
N ASP A 492 17.51 6.22 16.22
CA ASP A 492 17.26 6.12 17.65
C ASP A 492 17.94 4.89 18.29
N ARG A 493 17.89 3.75 17.61
CA ARG A 493 18.59 2.53 18.04
C ARG A 493 20.10 2.75 18.08
N THR A 494 20.66 3.49 17.14
CA THR A 494 22.10 3.80 17.07
C THR A 494 22.53 4.65 18.25
N VAL A 495 21.77 5.71 18.56
CA VAL A 495 22.01 6.61 19.71
C VAL A 495 21.92 5.83 21.02
N SER A 496 20.86 5.06 21.21
CA SER A 496 20.63 4.26 22.42
C SER A 496 21.73 3.22 22.64
N ARG A 497 22.16 2.54 21.56
CA ARG A 497 23.22 1.52 21.61
C ARG A 497 24.59 2.15 21.90
N ASP A 498 24.92 3.24 21.21
CA ASP A 498 26.18 3.95 21.45
C ASP A 498 26.29 4.38 22.91
N CYS A 499 25.22 4.96 23.48
CA CYS A 499 25.18 5.36 24.89
C CYS A 499 25.46 4.22 25.86
N LYS A 500 24.84 3.05 25.64
CA LYS A 500 25.08 1.86 26.46
C LYS A 500 26.49 1.31 26.32
N THR A 501 27.00 1.24 25.09
CA THR A 501 28.33 0.66 24.83
C THR A 501 29.46 1.55 25.35
N ARG A 502 29.30 2.88 25.27
CA ARG A 502 30.29 3.85 25.75
C ARG A 502 30.08 4.30 27.20
N LEU A 503 29.00 3.83 27.85
CA LEU A 503 28.62 4.22 29.21
C LEU A 503 28.55 5.75 29.36
N THR A 504 27.98 6.44 28.37
CA THR A 504 27.80 7.90 28.40
C THR A 504 26.47 8.28 29.06
N ASN A 505 26.26 9.58 29.24
CA ASN A 505 24.95 10.12 29.61
C ASN A 505 24.13 10.43 28.35
N LEU A 506 22.83 10.21 28.43
CA LEU A 506 21.86 10.49 27.38
C LEU A 506 20.54 10.91 28.03
N CYS A 507 19.99 12.03 27.60
CA CYS A 507 18.65 12.47 27.95
C CYS A 507 17.81 12.54 26.69
N THR A 508 16.58 12.03 26.74
CA THR A 508 15.65 12.08 25.62
C THR A 508 14.31 12.60 26.07
N ALA A 509 13.63 13.37 25.22
CA ALA A 509 12.26 13.80 25.45
C ALA A 509 11.39 13.54 24.22
N TRP A 510 10.16 13.12 24.47
CA TRP A 510 9.12 12.97 23.45
C TRP A 510 8.10 14.07 23.63
N ILE A 511 7.85 14.83 22.57
CA ILE A 511 6.90 15.95 22.55
C ILE A 511 5.82 15.63 21.53
N ASP A 512 4.56 15.75 21.94
CA ASP A 512 3.36 15.55 21.11
C ASP A 512 2.49 16.80 21.19
N TYR A 513 2.00 17.28 20.05
CA TYR A 513 1.12 18.44 19.99
C TYR A 513 -0.35 18.09 20.22
N LYS A 514 -1.05 18.91 21.00
CA LYS A 514 -2.49 18.79 21.16
C LYS A 514 -3.19 19.09 19.82
N LYS A 515 -3.75 18.03 19.23
CA LYS A 515 -4.53 18.10 17.98
C LYS A 515 -3.76 18.80 16.85
N ALA A 516 -2.49 18.43 16.66
CA ALA A 516 -1.53 19.11 15.79
C ALA A 516 -2.09 19.61 14.43
N TYR A 517 -2.75 18.75 13.66
CA TYR A 517 -3.32 19.12 12.36
C TYR A 517 -4.49 20.09 12.47
N ASP A 518 -5.23 20.06 13.57
CA ASP A 518 -6.43 20.87 13.80
C ASP A 518 -6.10 22.23 14.46
N SER A 519 -4.85 22.45 14.88
CA SER A 519 -4.45 23.61 15.70
C SER A 519 -3.41 24.54 15.07
N MET A 520 -2.89 24.23 13.89
CA MET A 520 -1.90 25.06 13.20
C MET A 520 -2.55 26.34 12.62
N PRO A 521 -2.14 27.56 13.06
CA PRO A 521 -2.74 28.79 12.56
C PRO A 521 -2.46 29.05 11.07
N HIS A 522 -3.44 29.55 10.33
CA HIS A 522 -3.27 29.89 8.91
C HIS A 522 -2.24 30.99 8.69
N SER A 523 -2.17 31.96 9.61
CA SER A 523 -1.14 33.00 9.59
C SER A 523 0.27 32.41 9.64
N TRP A 524 0.49 31.35 10.43
CA TRP A 524 1.79 30.69 10.52
C TRP A 524 2.15 29.92 9.25
N ILE A 525 1.16 29.25 8.64
CA ILE A 525 1.35 28.56 7.35
C ILE A 525 1.81 29.58 6.30
N LEU A 526 1.14 30.73 6.21
CA LEU A 526 1.48 31.78 5.24
C LEU A 526 2.87 32.37 5.50
N GLU A 527 3.22 32.62 6.77
CA GLU A 527 4.55 33.09 7.17
C GLU A 527 5.63 32.10 6.73
N CYS A 528 5.42 30.80 6.98
CA CYS A 528 6.34 29.76 6.54
C CYS A 528 6.51 29.71 5.02
N LEU A 529 5.42 29.84 4.25
CA LEU A 529 5.52 29.88 2.79
C LEU A 529 6.32 31.09 2.29
N GLU A 530 6.25 32.22 2.99
CA GLU A 530 7.08 33.40 2.73
C GLU A 530 8.55 33.14 3.10
N LEU A 531 8.83 32.59 4.28
CA LEU A 531 10.17 32.27 4.77
C LEU A 531 10.95 31.37 3.80
N TYR A 532 10.30 30.38 3.20
CA TYR A 532 10.94 29.49 2.22
C TYR A 532 10.73 29.94 0.77
N LYS A 533 10.31 31.19 0.56
CA LYS A 533 10.20 31.85 -0.75
C LYS A 533 9.37 31.05 -1.76
N ILE A 534 8.26 30.48 -1.31
CA ILE A 534 7.27 29.87 -2.19
C ILE A 534 6.68 30.96 -3.07
N ASN A 535 6.44 30.63 -4.35
CA ASN A 535 6.02 31.58 -5.36
C ASN A 535 4.80 32.41 -4.92
N ARG A 536 4.86 33.73 -5.11
CA ARG A 536 3.81 34.67 -4.67
C ARG A 536 2.40 34.29 -5.09
N THR A 537 2.19 33.92 -6.36
CA THR A 537 0.87 33.52 -6.90
C THR A 537 0.34 32.30 -6.18
N LEU A 538 1.20 31.31 -5.90
CA LEU A 538 0.81 30.12 -5.17
C LEU A 538 0.47 30.42 -3.71
N ARG A 539 1.22 31.31 -3.04
CA ARG A 539 0.91 31.75 -1.67
C ARG A 539 -0.45 32.46 -1.60
N ALA A 540 -0.74 33.35 -2.56
CA ALA A 540 -2.01 34.04 -2.66
C ALA A 540 -3.17 33.07 -2.92
N PHE A 541 -2.99 32.10 -3.82
CA PHE A 541 -3.95 31.04 -4.06
C PHE A 541 -4.23 30.21 -2.80
N ILE A 542 -3.19 29.76 -2.08
CA ILE A 542 -3.34 28.99 -0.83
C ILE A 542 -4.04 29.83 0.25
N ARG A 543 -3.68 31.11 0.40
CA ARG A 543 -4.35 32.05 1.32
C ARG A 543 -5.84 32.15 1.03
N ASN A 544 -6.21 32.39 -0.23
CA ASN A 544 -7.60 32.52 -0.64
C ASN A 544 -8.35 31.20 -0.46
N SER A 545 -7.73 30.07 -0.77
CA SER A 545 -8.29 28.75 -0.50
C SER A 545 -8.58 28.53 0.98
N MET A 546 -7.62 28.79 1.86
CA MET A 546 -7.78 28.61 3.31
C MET A 546 -8.93 29.46 3.87
N GLY A 547 -9.10 30.70 3.37
CA GLY A 547 -10.22 31.56 3.75
C GLY A 547 -11.61 31.04 3.36
N MET A 548 -11.69 30.11 2.39
CA MET A 548 -12.94 29.49 1.93
C MET A 548 -13.17 28.09 2.50
N TRP A 549 -12.30 27.61 3.41
CA TRP A 549 -12.39 26.26 3.94
C TRP A 549 -13.57 26.09 4.88
N HIS A 550 -14.51 25.23 4.49
CA HIS A 550 -15.61 24.79 5.33
C HIS A 550 -15.82 23.28 5.16
N THR A 551 -16.43 22.63 6.15
CA THR A 551 -16.73 21.21 6.08
C THR A 551 -18.04 20.83 6.75
N THR A 552 -18.75 19.88 6.15
CA THR A 552 -19.88 19.21 6.79
C THR A 552 -19.39 18.03 7.61
N LEU A 553 -19.61 18.06 8.92
CA LEU A 553 -19.38 16.94 9.82
C LEU A 553 -20.44 15.86 9.60
N GLU A 554 -20.01 14.62 9.44
CA GLU A 554 -20.88 13.46 9.27
C GLU A 554 -20.54 12.33 10.25
N ALA A 555 -21.59 11.74 10.83
CA ALA A 555 -21.53 10.46 11.51
C ALA A 555 -22.54 9.49 10.90
N ASN A 556 -22.10 8.26 10.62
CA ASN A 556 -22.96 7.21 10.06
C ASN A 556 -23.72 7.63 8.77
N SER A 557 -23.09 8.43 7.91
CA SER A 557 -23.67 8.97 6.67
C SER A 557 -24.85 9.94 6.87
N LYS A 558 -24.92 10.58 8.04
CA LYS A 558 -25.87 11.66 8.34
C LYS A 558 -25.08 12.93 8.69
N PRO A 559 -25.47 14.10 8.16
CA PRO A 559 -24.85 15.36 8.52
C PRO A 559 -25.19 15.74 9.97
N ILE A 560 -24.21 16.28 10.67
CA ILE A 560 -24.31 16.78 12.05
C ILE A 560 -24.37 18.31 12.02
N ALA A 561 -23.32 18.94 11.51
CA ALA A 561 -23.15 20.39 11.49
C ALA A 561 -22.19 20.81 10.36
N GLN A 562 -22.26 22.07 9.96
CA GLN A 562 -21.28 22.72 9.10
C GLN A 562 -20.33 23.53 9.99
N VAL A 563 -19.03 23.46 9.69
CA VAL A 563 -17.99 24.15 10.46
C VAL A 563 -17.03 24.85 9.49
N THR A 564 -16.69 26.10 9.80
CA THR A 564 -15.66 26.86 9.06
C THR A 564 -14.28 26.55 9.65
N ILE A 565 -13.29 26.32 8.79
CA ILE A 565 -11.92 26.01 9.21
C ILE A 565 -11.11 27.31 9.18
N LYS A 566 -11.03 28.02 10.30
CA LYS A 566 -10.18 29.20 10.49
C LYS A 566 -8.80 28.87 11.05
N CYS A 567 -8.66 27.69 11.65
CA CYS A 567 -7.41 27.17 12.18
C CYS A 567 -7.27 25.68 11.86
N GLY A 568 -6.04 25.24 11.60
CA GLY A 568 -5.72 23.87 11.20
C GLY A 568 -5.78 23.63 9.69
N ILE A 569 -5.47 22.39 9.31
CA ILE A 569 -5.35 21.89 7.94
C ILE A 569 -6.23 20.66 7.74
N TYR A 570 -6.74 20.46 6.53
CA TYR A 570 -7.61 19.32 6.24
C TYR A 570 -6.90 17.97 6.43
N GLN A 571 -7.40 17.14 7.34
CA GLN A 571 -6.96 15.75 7.52
C GLN A 571 -7.52 14.87 6.39
N GLY A 572 -6.75 14.71 5.31
CA GLY A 572 -7.16 13.92 4.13
C GLY A 572 -6.86 14.58 2.79
N ASP A 573 -6.37 15.83 2.81
CA ASP A 573 -5.81 16.49 1.64
C ASP A 573 -4.39 16.01 1.32
N ALA A 574 -3.99 16.15 0.06
CA ALA A 574 -2.65 15.82 -0.39
C ALA A 574 -1.61 16.87 0.01
N LEU A 575 -1.98 18.16 0.05
CA LEU A 575 -1.05 19.25 0.35
C LEU A 575 -0.83 19.43 1.86
N SER A 576 -1.86 19.19 2.67
CA SER A 576 -1.82 19.34 4.14
C SER A 576 -0.57 18.78 4.84
N PRO A 577 -0.10 17.54 4.59
CA PRO A 577 1.08 17.01 5.27
C PRO A 577 2.37 17.82 4.97
N LEU A 578 2.52 18.34 3.76
CA LEU A 578 3.67 19.19 3.41
C LEU A 578 3.60 20.51 4.17
N LEU A 579 2.44 21.18 4.16
CA LEU A 579 2.25 22.44 4.89
C LEU A 579 2.58 22.29 6.38
N PHE A 580 2.14 21.19 6.99
CA PHE A 580 2.45 20.88 8.38
C PHE A 580 3.96 20.74 8.63
N CYS A 581 4.66 19.99 7.77
CA CYS A 581 6.09 19.78 7.91
C CYS A 581 6.90 21.06 7.65
N ILE A 582 6.49 21.89 6.69
CA ILE A 582 7.09 23.22 6.47
C ILE A 582 6.90 24.06 7.75
N GLY A 583 5.71 24.02 8.35
CA GLY A 583 5.39 24.69 9.62
C GLY A 583 6.19 24.23 10.84
N LEU A 584 6.89 23.09 10.77
CA LEU A 584 7.81 22.60 11.81
C LEU A 584 9.28 22.65 11.39
N ASN A 585 9.58 23.04 10.14
CA ASN A 585 10.95 23.11 9.67
C ASN A 585 11.79 24.17 10.41
N PRO A 586 11.26 25.39 10.70
CA PRO A 586 11.97 26.39 11.50
C PRO A 586 12.44 25.88 12.87
N LEU A 587 11.62 25.06 13.54
CA LEU A 587 12.00 24.46 14.83
C LEU A 587 13.28 23.63 14.71
N SER A 588 13.45 22.90 13.60
CA SER A 588 14.65 22.10 13.36
C SER A 588 15.90 22.97 13.31
N GLU A 589 15.83 24.11 12.64
CA GLU A 589 16.92 25.06 12.48
C GLU A 589 17.26 25.72 13.82
N ILE A 590 16.25 26.14 14.58
CA ILE A 590 16.41 26.70 15.92
C ILE A 590 17.10 25.70 16.84
N ILE A 591 16.66 24.44 16.86
CA ILE A 591 17.28 23.38 17.68
C ILE A 591 18.74 23.18 17.26
N ASN A 592 19.04 23.15 15.96
CA ASN A 592 20.41 22.97 15.48
C ASN A 592 21.33 24.12 15.89
N LYS A 593 20.84 25.38 15.88
CA LYS A 593 21.60 26.56 16.31
C LYS A 593 21.98 26.53 17.79
N THR A 594 21.24 25.83 18.64
CA THR A 594 21.60 25.69 20.07
C THR A 594 22.92 24.94 20.29
N GLY A 595 23.35 24.11 19.33
CA GLY A 595 24.50 23.23 19.46
C GLY A 595 24.32 22.07 20.46
N TYR A 596 23.14 21.94 21.07
CA TYR A 596 22.82 20.82 21.96
C TYR A 596 22.56 19.54 21.16
N GLY A 597 22.86 18.40 21.77
CA GLY A 597 22.66 17.10 21.15
C GLY A 597 23.44 15.99 21.84
N TYR A 598 23.23 14.78 21.36
CA TYR A 598 24.04 13.62 21.71
C TYR A 598 25.11 13.39 20.64
N ARG A 599 26.39 13.36 21.04
CA ARG A 599 27.52 13.13 20.13
C ARG A 599 27.86 11.64 20.09
N LEU A 600 27.68 11.02 18.93
CA LEU A 600 28.07 9.65 18.63
C LEU A 600 29.60 9.48 18.61
N ARG A 601 30.07 8.23 18.67
CA ARG A 601 31.50 7.91 18.65
C ARG A 601 32.23 8.37 17.37
N ASN A 602 31.54 8.45 16.23
CA ASN A 602 32.12 8.97 14.99
C ASN A 602 32.05 10.50 14.88
N GLY A 603 31.66 11.20 15.94
CA GLY A 603 31.57 12.66 15.99
C GLY A 603 30.24 13.25 15.56
N ALA A 604 29.36 12.48 14.91
CA ALA A 604 28.04 12.95 14.49
C ALA A 604 27.18 13.35 15.70
N VAL A 605 26.49 14.49 15.61
CA VAL A 605 25.62 15.00 16.67
C VAL A 605 24.16 14.81 16.28
N VAL A 606 23.38 14.18 17.16
CA VAL A 606 21.94 14.00 16.99
C VAL A 606 21.24 14.83 18.06
N SER A 607 20.53 15.88 17.65
CA SER A 607 19.80 16.79 18.53
C SER A 607 18.30 16.46 18.59
N HIS A 608 17.71 16.10 17.44
CA HIS A 608 16.28 15.82 17.34
C HIS A 608 15.91 14.94 16.14
N LEU A 609 14.71 14.36 16.18
CA LEU A 609 14.03 13.67 15.08
C LEU A 609 12.60 14.20 14.95
N LEU A 610 12.15 14.45 13.72
CA LEU A 610 10.80 14.93 13.43
C LEU A 610 10.06 13.92 12.55
N TYR A 611 8.92 13.42 13.01
CA TYR A 611 8.04 12.56 12.19
C TYR A 611 6.61 13.09 12.24
N MET A 612 6.26 13.93 11.27
CA MET A 612 5.02 14.68 11.33
C MET A 612 4.94 15.45 12.66
N ASP A 613 3.98 15.11 13.53
CA ASP A 613 3.74 15.69 14.85
C ASP A 613 4.57 15.07 15.99
N ASP A 614 5.18 13.89 15.77
CA ASP A 614 6.04 13.24 16.75
C ASP A 614 7.43 13.90 16.75
N ILE A 615 7.77 14.61 17.83
CA ILE A 615 9.08 15.23 18.03
C ILE A 615 9.84 14.45 19.09
N LYS A 616 11.08 14.05 18.77
CA LYS A 616 11.98 13.42 19.74
C LYS A 616 13.26 14.23 19.86
N LEU A 617 13.62 14.61 21.08
CA LEU A 617 14.80 15.41 21.41
C LEU A 617 15.86 14.54 22.08
N TYR A 618 17.13 14.88 21.87
CA TYR A 618 18.30 14.17 22.40
C TYR A 618 19.31 15.17 22.96
N ALA A 619 19.84 14.88 24.14
CA ALA A 619 20.90 15.67 24.74
C ALA A 619 21.86 14.82 25.59
N LYS A 620 23.03 15.37 25.92
CA LYS A 620 24.02 14.71 26.79
C LYS A 620 23.75 14.88 28.28
N SER A 621 22.99 15.91 28.68
CA SER A 621 22.75 16.28 30.08
C SER A 621 21.31 16.72 30.31
N GLU A 622 20.89 16.72 31.58
CA GLU A 622 19.55 17.15 32.00
C GLU A 622 19.31 18.62 31.67
N ARG A 623 20.29 19.49 31.98
CA ARG A 623 20.24 20.92 31.62
C ARG A 623 20.02 21.14 30.11
N ASP A 624 20.72 20.39 29.28
CA ASP A 624 20.65 20.55 27.82
C ASP A 624 19.28 20.07 27.28
N ILE A 625 18.73 18.96 27.79
CA ILE A 625 17.41 18.49 27.35
C ILE A 625 16.30 19.44 27.82
N ASP A 626 16.41 19.98 29.03
CA ASP A 626 15.42 20.91 29.59
C ASP A 626 15.44 22.23 28.81
N SER A 627 16.64 22.68 28.39
CA SER A 627 16.80 23.83 27.50
C SER A 627 16.17 23.59 26.12
N LEU A 628 16.32 22.38 25.55
CA LEU A 628 15.68 22.00 24.28
C LEU A 628 14.15 21.91 24.40
N ILE A 629 13.62 21.37 25.50
CA ILE A 629 12.18 21.34 25.79
C ILE A 629 11.65 22.77 25.88
N HIS A 630 12.35 23.65 26.62
CA HIS A 630 11.97 25.05 26.77
C HIS A 630 12.00 25.80 25.43
N THR A 631 13.04 25.60 24.62
CA THR A 631 13.15 26.18 23.27
C THR A 631 12.01 25.73 22.39
N THR A 632 11.69 24.43 22.41
CA THR A 632 10.55 23.86 21.66
C THR A 632 9.22 24.44 22.13
N ARG A 633 9.08 24.68 23.44
CA ARG A 633 7.88 25.29 24.03
C ARG A 633 7.71 26.75 23.61
N LEU A 634 8.77 27.55 23.69
CA LEU A 634 8.74 28.96 23.28
C LEU A 634 8.32 29.08 21.81
N TYR A 635 8.97 28.32 20.93
CA TYR A 635 8.58 28.22 19.53
C TYR A 635 7.10 27.85 19.37
N SER A 636 6.65 26.81 20.07
CA SER A 636 5.28 26.31 19.97
C SER A 636 4.25 27.35 20.38
N ASN A 637 4.50 28.07 21.48
CA ASN A 637 3.65 29.13 21.98
C ASN A 637 3.59 30.30 20.99
N ASP A 638 4.73 30.70 20.42
CA ASP A 638 4.80 31.77 19.41
C ASP A 638 4.04 31.40 18.13
N ILE A 639 4.07 30.14 17.68
CA ILE A 639 3.30 29.71 16.50
C ILE A 639 1.83 29.39 16.82
N GLY A 640 1.38 29.57 18.07
CA GLY A 640 -0.01 29.34 18.48
C GLY A 640 -0.40 27.87 18.68
N MET A 641 0.56 26.98 18.89
CA MET A 641 0.36 25.55 19.16
C MET A 641 0.70 25.20 20.62
N SER A 642 0.10 24.12 21.15
CA SER A 642 0.29 23.71 22.55
C SER A 642 0.62 22.23 22.69
N PHE A 643 1.42 21.89 23.69
CA PHE A 643 1.78 20.51 24.00
C PHE A 643 0.58 19.71 24.53
N GLY A 644 0.52 18.45 24.14
CA GLY A 644 -0.32 17.44 24.78
C GLY A 644 0.47 16.79 25.92
N LEU A 645 0.59 17.48 27.06
CA LEU A 645 1.47 17.09 28.18
C LEU A 645 1.28 15.62 28.63
N GLU A 646 0.05 15.11 28.63
CA GLU A 646 -0.27 13.70 28.96
C GLU A 646 0.48 12.66 28.12
N LYS A 647 0.95 13.04 26.93
CA LYS A 647 1.71 12.17 26.02
C LYS A 647 3.16 12.59 25.87
N CYS A 648 3.54 13.72 26.47
CA CYS A 648 4.94 14.12 26.53
C CYS A 648 5.61 13.34 27.64
N SER A 649 6.86 12.94 27.44
CA SER A 649 7.60 12.22 28.46
C SER A 649 9.09 12.50 28.32
N ARG A 650 9.83 12.28 29.40
CA ARG A 650 11.29 12.42 29.44
C ARG A 650 11.96 11.14 29.91
N MET A 651 13.20 10.94 29.54
CA MET A 651 14.03 9.85 30.05
C MET A 651 15.48 10.30 30.21
N VAL A 652 16.03 10.03 31.38
CA VAL A 652 17.43 10.33 31.71
C VAL A 652 18.19 9.01 31.86
N THR A 653 19.32 8.92 31.19
CA THR A 653 20.25 7.78 31.26
C THR A 653 21.60 8.29 31.73
N LYS A 654 22.09 7.80 32.87
CA LYS A 654 23.43 8.08 33.40
C LYS A 654 24.31 6.85 33.28
N ARG A 655 25.47 6.99 32.64
CA ARG A 655 26.41 5.89 32.37
C ARG A 655 25.73 4.64 31.77
N GLY A 656 24.84 4.83 30.80
CA GLY A 656 24.10 3.76 30.13
C GLY A 656 22.94 3.12 30.92
N LYS A 657 22.64 3.59 32.15
CA LYS A 657 21.51 3.12 32.97
C LYS A 657 20.45 4.21 33.11
N VAL A 658 19.17 3.85 32.96
CA VAL A 658 18.05 4.78 33.15
C VAL A 658 17.96 5.16 34.62
N VAL A 659 17.80 6.45 34.89
CA VAL A 659 17.66 7.04 36.22
C VAL A 659 16.37 7.83 36.25
N ARG A 660 15.64 7.74 37.37
CA ARG A 660 14.44 8.54 37.62
C ARG A 660 14.81 9.89 38.23
N THR A 661 14.07 10.90 37.83
CA THR A 661 14.17 12.28 38.31
C THR A 661 12.75 12.83 38.54
N GLU A 662 12.64 14.07 39.01
CA GLU A 662 11.35 14.75 39.29
C GLU A 662 10.63 15.23 38.01
N GLY A 663 11.19 14.95 36.83
CA GLY A 663 10.68 15.46 35.55
C GLY A 663 11.04 16.93 35.33
N ILE A 664 10.24 17.63 34.52
CA ILE A 664 10.36 19.08 34.29
C ILE A 664 9.02 19.76 34.52
N GLU A 665 9.02 20.78 35.38
CA GLU A 665 7.87 21.66 35.56
C GLU A 665 7.85 22.74 34.48
N LEU A 666 6.74 22.80 33.74
CA LEU A 666 6.44 23.86 32.80
C LEU A 666 5.25 24.68 33.33
N PRO A 667 5.10 25.95 32.92
CA PRO A 667 3.95 26.76 33.32
C PRO A 667 2.58 26.17 32.98
N GLU A 668 2.48 25.30 31.97
CA GLU A 668 1.22 24.63 31.61
C GLU A 668 1.00 23.28 32.33
N GLY A 669 1.99 22.79 33.09
CA GLY A 669 1.98 21.49 33.77
C GLY A 669 3.34 20.79 33.75
N ASN A 670 3.39 19.55 34.23
CA ASN A 670 4.63 18.79 34.36
C ASN A 670 4.80 17.78 33.20
N ILE A 671 6.02 17.65 32.66
CA ILE A 671 6.41 16.50 31.82
C ILE A 671 7.17 15.51 32.72
N ALA A 672 6.51 14.39 33.01
CA ALA A 672 7.06 13.35 33.85
C ALA A 672 8.10 12.50 33.11
N ASP A 673 8.99 11.88 33.90
CA ASP A 673 9.85 10.82 33.40
C ASP A 673 9.04 9.55 33.06
N ILE A 674 9.53 8.75 32.11
CA ILE A 674 8.89 7.47 31.77
C ILE A 674 8.83 6.54 32.98
N GLU A 675 7.65 6.00 33.25
CA GLU A 675 7.45 4.98 34.28
C GLU A 675 8.02 3.61 33.84
N ASP A 676 7.45 3.02 32.79
CA ASP A 676 7.80 1.69 32.27
C ASP A 676 8.37 1.76 30.84
N SER A 677 7.54 2.18 29.88
CA SER A 677 7.96 2.31 28.48
C SER A 677 7.11 3.34 27.74
N TYR A 678 7.72 4.03 26.79
CA TYR A 678 7.08 4.96 25.87
C TYR A 678 6.93 4.34 24.48
N LYS A 679 5.73 4.42 23.89
CA LYS A 679 5.49 3.87 22.57
C LYS A 679 5.83 4.88 21.47
N TYR A 680 7.05 4.81 20.93
CA TYR A 680 7.50 5.67 19.84
C TYR A 680 7.39 4.97 18.48
N LEU A 681 6.68 5.59 17.53
CA LEU A 681 6.44 5.05 16.18
C LEU A 681 5.98 3.57 16.18
N GLY A 682 5.21 3.18 17.20
CA GLY A 682 4.69 1.81 17.34
C GLY A 682 5.61 0.81 18.03
N ILE A 683 6.85 1.17 18.38
CA ILE A 683 7.78 0.33 19.15
C ILE A 683 7.88 0.85 20.60
N PRO A 684 7.70 0.00 21.62
CA PRO A 684 7.89 0.39 23.02
C PRO A 684 9.37 0.67 23.32
N GLN A 685 9.64 1.74 24.06
CA GLN A 685 10.97 2.21 24.42
C GLN A 685 11.07 2.36 25.94
N ALA A 686 12.05 1.71 26.54
CA ALA A 686 12.48 1.94 27.92
C ALA A 686 13.94 2.42 27.84
N ASN A 687 14.91 1.67 28.37
CA ASN A 687 16.32 1.90 28.09
C ASN A 687 16.67 1.49 26.65
N GLY A 688 16.25 2.25 25.64
CA GLY A 688 16.23 1.85 24.23
C GLY A 688 14.99 1.03 23.85
N ASN A 689 14.99 0.37 22.69
CA ASN A 689 13.83 -0.43 22.26
C ASN A 689 13.62 -1.64 23.18
N ASP A 690 12.40 -1.80 23.69
CA ASP A 690 11.96 -3.03 24.36
C ASP A 690 11.63 -4.08 23.28
N GLU A 691 12.69 -4.70 22.77
CA GLU A 691 12.61 -5.65 21.65
C GLU A 691 11.75 -6.87 22.01
N GLU A 692 11.80 -7.34 23.26
CA GLU A 692 11.04 -8.51 23.69
C GLU A 692 9.54 -8.22 23.75
N ALA A 693 9.12 -7.11 24.38
CA ALA A 693 7.72 -6.72 24.39
C ALA A 693 7.21 -6.43 22.98
N ALA A 694 8.02 -5.79 22.13
CA ALA A 694 7.67 -5.53 20.73
C ALA A 694 7.43 -6.84 19.95
N ARG A 695 8.32 -7.84 20.07
CA ARG A 695 8.17 -9.15 19.42
C ARG A 695 6.95 -9.89 19.95
N LYS A 696 6.77 -9.98 21.27
CA LYS A 696 5.62 -10.64 21.91
C LYS A 696 4.30 -10.02 21.47
N ALA A 697 4.20 -8.70 21.45
CA ALA A 697 3.01 -7.98 21.00
C ALA A 697 2.73 -8.23 19.50
N ALA A 698 3.76 -8.17 18.65
CA ALA A 698 3.65 -8.41 17.22
C ALA A 698 3.21 -9.86 16.92
N THR A 699 3.84 -10.86 17.55
CA THR A 699 3.49 -12.28 17.41
C THR A 699 2.08 -12.58 17.89
N THR A 700 1.68 -12.04 19.05
CA THR A 700 0.31 -12.20 19.58
C THR A 700 -0.72 -11.63 18.61
N LYS A 701 -0.46 -10.43 18.08
CA LYS A 701 -1.36 -9.75 17.15
C LYS A 701 -1.40 -10.45 15.79
N TYR A 702 -0.28 -10.96 15.29
CA TYR A 702 -0.20 -11.78 14.10
C TYR A 702 -1.07 -13.04 14.23
N LEU A 703 -0.90 -13.82 15.29
CA LEU A 703 -1.69 -15.04 15.53
C LEU A 703 -3.18 -14.72 15.73
N GLN A 704 -3.52 -13.61 16.39
CA GLN A 704 -4.90 -13.12 16.48
C GLN A 704 -5.50 -12.89 15.08
N ARG A 705 -4.78 -12.20 14.19
CA ARG A 705 -5.23 -11.92 12.82
C ARG A 705 -5.33 -13.19 11.98
N VAL A 706 -4.39 -14.13 12.12
CA VAL A 706 -4.48 -15.45 11.46
C VAL A 706 -5.77 -16.17 11.88
N ARG A 707 -6.08 -16.25 13.18
CA ARG A 707 -7.32 -16.87 13.66
C ARG A 707 -8.58 -16.19 13.09
N GLN A 708 -8.58 -14.85 13.00
CA GLN A 708 -9.69 -14.10 12.38
C GLN A 708 -9.87 -14.48 10.91
N VAL A 709 -8.78 -14.54 10.14
CA VAL A 709 -8.81 -14.94 8.73
C VAL A 709 -9.31 -16.39 8.58
N LEU A 710 -8.82 -17.33 9.39
CA LEU A 710 -9.18 -18.74 9.27
C LEU A 710 -10.64 -19.02 9.63
N ARG A 711 -11.23 -18.24 10.55
CA ARG A 711 -12.66 -18.26 10.90
C ARG A 711 -13.57 -17.62 9.84
N SER A 712 -13.01 -16.84 8.92
CA SER A 712 -13.78 -16.19 7.87
C SER A 712 -14.28 -17.17 6.81
N GLN A 713 -15.29 -16.76 6.03
CA GLN A 713 -15.84 -17.54 4.91
C GLN A 713 -15.05 -17.34 3.59
N LEU A 714 -13.80 -16.87 3.68
CA LEU A 714 -12.91 -16.77 2.52
C LEU A 714 -12.53 -18.16 1.99
N ASN A 715 -12.34 -18.25 0.68
CA ASN A 715 -11.81 -19.43 0.01
C ASN A 715 -10.30 -19.61 0.31
N GLY A 716 -9.73 -20.79 0.01
CA GLY A 716 -8.33 -21.11 0.36
C GLY A 716 -7.34 -20.07 -0.14
N LYS A 717 -7.45 -19.69 -1.42
CA LYS A 717 -6.71 -18.60 -2.05
C LYS A 717 -6.79 -17.27 -1.29
N ASN A 718 -7.99 -16.80 -1.01
CA ASN A 718 -8.20 -15.51 -0.37
C ASN A 718 -7.77 -15.53 1.11
N LYS A 719 -7.85 -16.68 1.79
CA LYS A 719 -7.32 -16.83 3.16
C LYS A 719 -5.80 -16.68 3.17
N ILE A 720 -5.08 -17.40 2.30
CA ILE A 720 -3.61 -17.26 2.22
C ILE A 720 -3.22 -15.83 1.85
N ARG A 721 -3.89 -15.25 0.84
CA ARG A 721 -3.70 -13.85 0.47
C ARG A 721 -3.94 -12.91 1.66
N ALA A 722 -5.02 -13.12 2.42
CA ALA A 722 -5.32 -12.33 3.61
C ALA A 722 -4.27 -12.51 4.72
N ILE A 723 -3.73 -13.71 4.96
CA ILE A 723 -2.64 -13.88 5.92
C ILE A 723 -1.43 -13.04 5.49
N ASN A 724 -1.01 -13.15 4.22
CA ASN A 724 0.14 -12.41 3.69
C ASN A 724 -0.06 -10.88 3.70
N THR A 725 -1.27 -10.39 3.45
CA THR A 725 -1.53 -8.93 3.31
C THR A 725 -2.15 -8.26 4.54
N TYR A 726 -2.68 -9.02 5.50
CA TYR A 726 -3.31 -8.46 6.72
C TYR A 726 -2.61 -8.91 8.01
N ALA A 727 -2.22 -10.18 8.14
CA ALA A 727 -1.57 -10.66 9.37
C ALA A 727 -0.06 -10.38 9.36
N LEU A 728 0.63 -10.84 8.33
CA LEU A 728 2.08 -10.78 8.19
C LEU A 728 2.70 -9.37 8.28
N PRO A 729 2.06 -8.28 7.80
CA PRO A 729 2.60 -6.93 7.94
C PRO A 729 2.88 -6.51 9.39
N VAL A 730 2.21 -7.12 10.37
CA VAL A 730 2.45 -6.86 11.80
C VAL A 730 3.84 -7.30 12.24
N ILE A 731 4.36 -8.40 11.67
CA ILE A 731 5.73 -8.87 11.92
C ILE A 731 6.72 -8.11 11.03
N ARG A 732 6.34 -7.84 9.77
CA ARG A 732 7.16 -7.11 8.80
C ARG A 732 7.59 -5.72 9.28
N TYR A 733 6.72 -5.02 10.01
CA TYR A 733 7.00 -3.67 10.50
C TYR A 733 8.21 -3.62 11.46
N PRO A 734 8.22 -4.35 12.59
CA PRO A 734 9.40 -4.42 13.46
C PRO A 734 10.58 -5.20 12.85
N ALA A 735 10.37 -6.08 11.86
CA ALA A 735 11.44 -6.80 11.20
C ALA A 735 12.48 -5.85 10.56
N GLY A 736 13.76 -6.19 10.72
CA GLY A 736 14.92 -5.39 10.31
C GLY A 736 15.26 -4.22 11.25
N VAL A 737 14.33 -3.79 12.11
CA VAL A 737 14.58 -2.73 13.12
C VAL A 737 14.97 -3.31 14.47
N ILE A 738 14.34 -4.42 14.89
CA ILE A 738 14.65 -5.17 16.13
C ILE A 738 15.27 -6.53 15.80
N GLY A 739 16.04 -7.10 16.74
CA GLY A 739 16.58 -8.45 16.58
C GLY A 739 15.49 -9.51 16.78
N TRP A 740 15.46 -10.52 15.91
CA TRP A 740 14.54 -11.66 16.00
C TRP A 740 15.34 -12.95 16.20
N PRO A 741 15.22 -13.62 17.37
CA PRO A 741 15.81 -14.92 17.60
C PRO A 741 15.22 -15.98 16.65
N LYS A 742 16.06 -16.90 16.17
CA LYS A 742 15.65 -17.95 15.22
C LYS A 742 14.56 -18.84 15.81
N GLU A 743 14.67 -19.13 17.10
CA GLU A 743 13.74 -19.97 17.87
C GLU A 743 12.34 -19.34 17.93
N GLU A 744 12.24 -18.02 18.14
CA GLU A 744 10.95 -17.31 18.18
C GLU A 744 10.26 -17.27 16.80
N ILE A 745 11.05 -17.10 15.74
CA ILE A 745 10.56 -17.12 14.35
C ILE A 745 10.01 -18.52 14.03
N GLU A 746 10.80 -19.56 14.26
CA GLU A 746 10.41 -20.95 14.01
C GLU A 746 9.18 -21.35 14.82
N ALA A 747 9.13 -20.98 16.11
CA ALA A 747 7.97 -21.24 16.96
C ALA A 747 6.69 -20.57 16.42
N THR A 748 6.82 -19.37 15.84
CA THR A 748 5.69 -18.64 15.25
C THR A 748 5.21 -19.30 13.95
N ASP A 749 6.13 -19.76 13.11
CA ASP A 749 5.80 -20.52 11.91
C ASP A 749 5.15 -21.88 12.25
N ILE A 750 5.64 -22.61 13.25
CA ILE A 750 5.02 -23.83 13.77
C ILE A 750 3.59 -23.56 14.24
N LYS A 751 3.38 -22.51 15.05
CA LYS A 751 2.03 -22.12 15.52
C LYS A 751 1.11 -21.76 14.36
N THR A 752 1.61 -21.10 13.32
CA THR A 752 0.85 -20.79 12.10
C THR A 752 0.39 -22.08 11.40
N ARG A 753 1.30 -23.05 11.22
CA ARG A 753 0.97 -24.34 10.63
C ARG A 753 -0.05 -25.11 11.46
N LYS A 754 0.11 -25.17 12.79
CA LYS A 754 -0.86 -25.79 13.71
C LYS A 754 -2.26 -25.15 13.57
N LEU A 755 -2.33 -23.82 13.49
CA LEU A 755 -3.60 -23.10 13.26
C LEU A 755 -4.24 -23.48 11.92
N LEU A 756 -3.45 -23.56 10.84
CA LEU A 756 -3.95 -24.01 9.54
C LEU A 756 -4.50 -25.43 9.62
N THR A 757 -3.79 -26.35 10.27
CA THR A 757 -4.23 -27.73 10.46
C THR A 757 -5.54 -27.83 11.23
N MET A 758 -5.65 -27.14 12.37
CA MET A 758 -6.88 -27.15 13.18
C MET A 758 -8.11 -26.60 12.43
N HIS A 759 -7.89 -25.66 11.52
CA HIS A 759 -8.96 -25.08 10.69
C HIS A 759 -9.16 -25.82 9.35
N GLY A 760 -8.48 -26.95 9.15
CA GLY A 760 -8.53 -27.77 7.93
C GLY A 760 -7.82 -27.16 6.73
N GLY A 761 -7.13 -26.02 6.89
CA GLY A 761 -6.39 -25.33 5.82
C GLY A 761 -4.99 -25.88 5.56
N PHE A 762 -4.57 -26.95 6.26
CA PHE A 762 -3.33 -27.68 5.97
C PHE A 762 -3.47 -29.12 6.48
N HIS A 763 -3.03 -30.11 5.72
CA HIS A 763 -3.12 -31.51 6.14
C HIS A 763 -1.87 -31.88 6.97
N PRO A 764 -1.98 -32.61 8.11
CA PRO A 764 -0.85 -32.90 8.98
C PRO A 764 0.32 -33.63 8.29
N LYS A 765 0.00 -34.50 7.33
CA LYS A 765 0.98 -35.29 6.55
C LYS A 765 1.45 -34.59 5.26
N SER A 766 0.96 -33.38 4.98
CA SER A 766 1.30 -32.63 3.77
C SER A 766 2.66 -31.95 3.89
N SER A 767 3.34 -31.73 2.77
CA SER A 767 4.64 -31.07 2.68
C SER A 767 4.56 -29.61 3.13
N THR A 768 5.41 -29.26 4.10
CA THR A 768 5.58 -27.87 4.56
C THR A 768 6.19 -26.98 3.48
N LEU A 769 7.09 -27.51 2.65
CA LEU A 769 7.72 -26.75 1.56
C LEU A 769 6.67 -26.27 0.54
N ARG A 770 5.68 -27.12 0.24
CA ARG A 770 4.60 -26.79 -0.70
C ARG A 770 3.64 -25.73 -0.16
N LEU A 771 3.50 -25.62 1.15
CA LEU A 771 2.72 -24.54 1.78
C LEU A 771 3.32 -23.16 1.42
N TYR A 772 4.65 -23.07 1.40
CA TYR A 772 5.38 -21.82 1.17
C TYR A 772 5.70 -21.55 -0.32
N ALA A 773 5.77 -22.59 -1.15
CA ALA A 773 5.97 -22.45 -2.60
C ALA A 773 4.86 -21.61 -3.27
N LYS A 774 5.19 -20.95 -4.39
CA LYS A 774 4.25 -20.08 -5.11
C LYS A 774 3.12 -20.90 -5.72
N ARG A 775 1.92 -20.32 -5.84
CA ARG A 775 0.76 -20.97 -6.47
C ARG A 775 1.00 -21.38 -7.92
N LYS A 776 1.75 -20.57 -8.67
CA LYS A 776 2.14 -20.86 -10.06
C LYS A 776 3.06 -22.07 -10.19
N GLU A 777 3.76 -22.42 -9.11
CA GLU A 777 4.69 -23.55 -9.00
C GLU A 777 4.02 -24.73 -8.25
N GLY A 778 2.70 -24.69 -8.08
CA GLY A 778 1.93 -25.76 -7.43
C GLY A 778 1.86 -25.71 -5.91
N GLY A 779 2.35 -24.63 -5.29
CA GLY A 779 2.27 -24.38 -3.85
C GLY A 779 1.03 -23.62 -3.39
N ARG A 780 0.93 -23.31 -2.10
CA ARG A 780 -0.19 -22.49 -1.56
C ARG A 780 0.09 -21.00 -1.54
N GLY A 781 1.37 -20.61 -1.63
CA GLY A 781 1.84 -19.23 -1.63
C GLY A 781 1.77 -18.54 -0.27
N LEU A 782 1.80 -19.28 0.84
CA LEU A 782 1.95 -18.68 2.16
C LEU A 782 3.37 -18.12 2.27
N VAL A 783 3.54 -16.91 2.78
CA VAL A 783 4.88 -16.39 3.07
C VAL A 783 5.21 -16.74 4.52
N SER A 784 6.35 -17.38 4.76
CA SER A 784 6.79 -17.75 6.11
C SER A 784 7.19 -16.50 6.91
N VAL A 785 7.15 -16.63 8.23
CA VAL A 785 7.68 -15.56 9.11
C VAL A 785 9.20 -15.46 8.95
N SER A 786 9.88 -16.60 8.83
CA SER A 786 11.34 -16.67 8.57
C SER A 786 11.76 -15.85 7.36
N THR A 787 11.24 -16.18 6.19
CA THR A 787 11.55 -15.49 4.92
C THR A 787 11.21 -14.01 5.00
N THR A 788 10.09 -13.64 5.66
CA THR A 788 9.73 -12.23 5.83
C THR A 788 10.74 -11.47 6.66
N VAL A 789 11.21 -12.05 7.77
CA VAL A 789 12.20 -11.39 8.64
C VAL A 789 13.55 -11.28 7.94
N GLN A 790 13.98 -12.34 7.24
CA GLN A 790 15.21 -12.34 6.46
C GLN A 790 15.17 -11.28 5.34
N ASP A 791 14.12 -11.29 4.51
CA ASP A 791 13.93 -10.33 3.42
C ASP A 791 13.93 -8.90 3.94
N GLU A 792 13.19 -8.60 5.01
CA GLU A 792 13.16 -7.26 5.59
C GLU A 792 14.51 -6.85 6.19
N THR A 793 15.25 -7.78 6.79
CA THR A 793 16.58 -7.52 7.34
C THR A 793 17.57 -7.21 6.22
N ARG A 794 17.61 -8.02 5.15
CA ARG A 794 18.42 -7.78 3.96
C ARG A 794 18.06 -6.45 3.30
N ASN A 795 16.78 -6.20 3.08
CA ASN A 795 16.27 -4.96 2.51
C ASN A 795 16.67 -3.73 3.34
N ILE A 796 16.66 -3.84 4.67
CA ILE A 796 17.11 -2.75 5.56
C ILE A 796 18.62 -2.58 5.49
N HIS A 797 19.39 -3.68 5.46
CA HIS A 797 20.84 -3.63 5.30
C HIS A 797 21.24 -2.95 3.99
N GLU A 798 20.67 -3.36 2.85
CA GLU A 798 20.88 -2.71 1.54
C GLU A 798 20.57 -1.21 1.57
N TYR A 799 19.47 -0.83 2.25
CA TYR A 799 19.12 0.59 2.43
C TYR A 799 20.15 1.36 3.24
N ILE A 800 20.63 0.80 4.34
CA ILE A 800 21.64 1.43 5.21
C ILE A 800 22.96 1.56 4.45
N THR A 801 23.41 0.51 3.78
CA THR A 801 24.64 0.54 2.96
C THR A 801 24.58 1.60 1.88
N LYS A 802 23.42 1.79 1.24
CA LYS A 802 23.20 2.85 0.25
C LYS A 802 23.24 4.26 0.87
N MET A 803 22.71 4.43 2.09
CA MET A 803 22.57 5.75 2.73
C MET A 803 23.77 6.16 3.57
N ALA A 804 24.57 5.21 4.06
CA ALA A 804 25.71 5.44 4.93
C ALA A 804 26.71 6.50 4.39
N PRO A 805 27.05 6.55 3.08
CA PRO A 805 27.96 7.58 2.57
C PRO A 805 27.48 9.02 2.78
N THR A 806 26.15 9.22 2.84
CA THR A 806 25.52 10.54 3.00
C THR A 806 24.96 10.79 4.41
N ASP A 807 24.80 9.73 5.21
CA ASP A 807 24.21 9.79 6.54
C ASP A 807 25.21 9.26 7.58
N SER A 808 25.79 10.19 8.34
CA SER A 808 26.80 9.89 9.34
C SER A 808 26.28 9.01 10.49
N VAL A 809 24.98 9.06 10.80
CA VAL A 809 24.40 8.22 11.87
C VAL A 809 24.23 6.78 11.38
N LEU A 810 23.77 6.60 10.15
CA LEU A 810 23.66 5.26 9.55
C LEU A 810 25.04 4.63 9.28
N SER A 811 26.06 5.43 8.98
CA SER A 811 27.45 4.97 8.96
C SER A 811 27.89 4.40 10.31
N GLU A 812 27.57 5.07 11.41
CA GLU A 812 27.85 4.58 12.76
C GLU A 812 27.08 3.29 13.06
N TYR A 813 25.83 3.19 12.61
CA TYR A 813 25.04 1.97 12.74
C TYR A 813 25.73 0.76 12.09
N LEU A 814 26.24 0.90 10.86
CA LEU A 814 26.98 -0.17 10.18
C LEU A 814 28.21 -0.59 10.96
N ARG A 815 28.98 0.38 11.49
CA ARG A 815 30.17 0.11 12.30
C ARG A 815 29.85 -0.67 13.59
N GLN A 816 28.67 -0.44 14.16
CA GLN A 816 28.21 -1.16 15.36
C GLN A 816 27.72 -2.59 15.07
N GLN A 817 27.49 -2.95 13.80
CA GLN A 817 27.15 -4.32 13.43
C GLN A 817 28.40 -5.17 13.27
N LYS A 818 28.45 -6.34 13.94
CA LYS A 818 29.40 -7.39 13.58
C LYS A 818 28.90 -8.10 12.32
N PRO A 819 29.77 -8.43 11.35
CA PRO A 819 29.36 -9.27 10.23
C PRO A 819 28.90 -10.61 10.78
N LYS A 820 27.61 -10.92 10.63
CA LYS A 820 27.13 -12.28 10.81
C LYS A 820 27.49 -13.01 9.52
N LYS A 821 28.23 -14.11 9.62
CA LYS A 821 28.30 -15.08 8.52
C LYS A 821 26.88 -15.53 8.25
N GLU A 822 26.35 -15.21 7.08
CA GLU A 822 25.14 -15.82 6.58
C GLU A 822 25.50 -17.28 6.29
N GLU A 823 25.05 -18.19 7.15
CA GLU A 823 24.93 -19.59 6.77
C GLU A 823 23.78 -19.64 5.76
N GLU A 824 24.12 -19.52 4.46
CA GLU A 824 23.26 -19.99 3.39
C GLU A 824 23.16 -21.52 3.54
N GLY A 825 22.27 -21.97 4.43
CA GLY A 825 21.80 -23.33 4.35
C GLY A 825 21.05 -23.48 3.03
N GLU A 826 21.44 -24.45 2.21
CA GLU A 826 20.65 -24.86 1.05
C GLU A 826 19.23 -25.18 1.51
N GLU A 827 18.26 -24.29 1.26
CA GLU A 827 16.87 -24.61 1.51
C GLU A 827 16.46 -25.74 0.54
N PRO A 828 15.99 -26.89 1.04
CA PRO A 828 15.60 -28.00 0.18
C PRO A 828 14.51 -27.52 -0.79
N SER A 829 14.81 -27.59 -2.09
CA SER A 829 13.89 -27.11 -3.12
C SER A 829 12.67 -28.01 -3.17
N TRP A 830 11.47 -27.41 -3.20
CA TRP A 830 10.23 -28.14 -3.45
C TRP A 830 10.31 -28.97 -4.74
N LYS A 831 11.16 -28.55 -5.69
CA LYS A 831 11.40 -29.27 -6.94
C LYS A 831 12.01 -30.67 -6.76
N ASP A 832 12.59 -30.94 -5.60
CA ASP A 832 13.33 -32.18 -5.30
C ASP A 832 12.47 -33.20 -4.55
N ARG A 833 11.17 -32.92 -4.39
CA ARG A 833 10.21 -33.86 -3.80
C ARG A 833 9.35 -34.54 -4.86
N PRO A 834 9.03 -35.84 -4.68
CA PRO A 834 8.14 -36.54 -5.57
C PRO A 834 6.69 -36.06 -5.42
N LEU A 835 6.02 -35.84 -6.56
CA LEU A 835 4.59 -35.56 -6.73
C LEU A 835 4.01 -36.73 -7.54
N HIS A 836 3.02 -37.44 -7.00
CA HIS A 836 2.47 -38.65 -7.63
C HIS A 836 3.52 -39.72 -7.99
N GLY A 837 4.63 -39.81 -7.26
CA GLY A 837 5.70 -40.78 -7.54
C GLY A 837 6.73 -40.35 -8.60
N MET A 838 6.64 -39.13 -9.14
CA MET A 838 7.63 -38.54 -10.05
C MET A 838 8.22 -37.25 -9.48
N TYR A 839 9.50 -36.97 -9.75
CA TYR A 839 10.11 -35.71 -9.30
C TYR A 839 9.54 -34.52 -10.08
N HIS A 840 9.34 -33.38 -9.42
CA HIS A 840 8.78 -32.19 -10.05
C HIS A 840 9.58 -31.72 -11.28
N ARG A 841 10.91 -31.92 -11.28
CA ARG A 841 11.80 -31.64 -12.43
C ARG A 841 11.42 -32.44 -13.69
N GLN A 842 10.89 -33.65 -13.53
CA GLN A 842 10.45 -34.52 -14.63
C GLN A 842 9.04 -34.15 -15.15
N ILE A 843 8.26 -33.38 -14.37
CA ILE A 843 6.94 -32.89 -14.78
C ILE A 843 7.09 -31.71 -15.77
N GLU A 844 8.15 -30.89 -15.63
CA GLU A 844 8.45 -29.77 -16.52
C GLU A 844 8.64 -30.21 -17.98
N GLU A 845 9.14 -31.43 -18.20
CA GLU A 845 9.37 -32.00 -19.53
C GLU A 845 8.10 -32.50 -20.22
N VAL A 846 7.03 -32.78 -19.46
CA VAL A 846 5.85 -33.52 -19.93
C VAL A 846 4.58 -32.66 -19.93
N ALA A 847 4.53 -31.57 -19.16
CA ALA A 847 3.33 -30.73 -19.03
C ALA A 847 3.61 -29.24 -18.78
N ASP A 848 2.71 -28.39 -19.29
CA ASP A 848 2.68 -26.97 -18.94
C ASP A 848 2.26 -26.79 -17.47
N ILE A 849 3.24 -26.57 -16.60
CA ILE A 849 3.06 -26.40 -15.15
C ILE A 849 2.04 -25.30 -14.80
N GLN A 850 2.02 -24.19 -15.55
CA GLN A 850 1.10 -23.10 -15.26
C GLN A 850 -0.35 -23.48 -15.55
N LYS A 851 -0.59 -24.25 -16.64
CA LYS A 851 -1.92 -24.79 -16.93
C LYS A 851 -2.31 -25.86 -15.90
N SER A 852 -1.39 -26.74 -15.53
CA SER A 852 -1.62 -27.80 -14.54
C SER A 852 -2.04 -27.27 -13.17
N TYR A 853 -1.50 -26.13 -12.74
CA TYR A 853 -1.83 -25.50 -11.46
C TYR A 853 -2.85 -24.35 -11.55
N GLN A 854 -3.44 -24.12 -12.72
CA GLN A 854 -4.40 -23.04 -12.93
C GLN A 854 -5.61 -23.12 -12.00
N TRP A 855 -5.98 -24.33 -11.55
CA TRP A 855 -7.06 -24.54 -10.59
C TRP A 855 -6.80 -23.89 -9.22
N LEU A 856 -5.54 -23.82 -8.75
CA LEU A 856 -5.17 -23.12 -7.50
C LEU A 856 -5.49 -21.63 -7.57
N ASP A 857 -5.58 -21.07 -8.78
CA ASP A 857 -5.89 -19.68 -9.00
C ASP A 857 -7.35 -19.40 -9.36
N LYS A 858 -8.01 -20.30 -10.11
CA LYS A 858 -9.34 -20.07 -10.69
C LYS A 858 -10.48 -20.80 -9.98
N ALA A 859 -10.23 -21.94 -9.34
CA ALA A 859 -11.31 -22.82 -8.87
C ALA A 859 -12.07 -22.28 -7.64
N GLY A 860 -11.50 -21.33 -6.89
CA GLY A 860 -12.17 -20.70 -5.75
C GLY A 860 -12.56 -21.67 -4.62
N LEU A 861 -11.80 -22.75 -4.47
CA LEU A 861 -12.11 -23.86 -3.57
C LEU A 861 -12.09 -23.47 -2.09
N LYS A 862 -12.87 -24.19 -1.29
CA LYS A 862 -12.79 -24.10 0.16
C LYS A 862 -11.41 -24.53 0.63
N ASP A 863 -10.95 -23.89 1.69
CA ASP A 863 -9.64 -24.10 2.30
C ASP A 863 -9.33 -25.59 2.60
N SER A 864 -10.32 -26.32 3.14
CA SER A 864 -10.21 -27.74 3.43
C SER A 864 -10.21 -28.63 2.19
N THR A 865 -10.96 -28.26 1.17
CA THR A 865 -10.96 -28.98 -0.11
C THR A 865 -9.62 -28.81 -0.82
N GLU A 866 -9.08 -27.60 -0.86
CA GLU A 866 -7.75 -27.31 -1.41
C GLU A 866 -6.67 -28.10 -0.66
N ALA A 867 -6.71 -28.13 0.68
CA ALA A 867 -5.76 -28.88 1.50
C ALA A 867 -5.79 -30.41 1.24
N LEU A 868 -6.99 -30.99 1.10
CA LEU A 868 -7.14 -32.43 0.82
C LEU A 868 -6.65 -32.82 -0.57
N ILE A 869 -6.96 -32.01 -1.59
CA ILE A 869 -6.48 -32.24 -2.95
C ILE A 869 -4.95 -32.22 -2.97
N MET A 870 -4.33 -31.24 -2.30
CA MET A 870 -2.87 -31.16 -2.24
C MET A 870 -2.25 -32.35 -1.52
N ALA A 871 -2.82 -32.78 -0.38
CA ALA A 871 -2.36 -33.96 0.34
C ALA A 871 -2.49 -35.25 -0.50
N ALA A 872 -3.55 -35.38 -1.29
CA ALA A 872 -3.70 -36.50 -2.22
C ALA A 872 -2.63 -36.47 -3.33
N GLN A 873 -2.31 -35.29 -3.87
CA GLN A 873 -1.25 -35.14 -4.88
C GLN A 873 0.15 -35.46 -4.35
N GLU A 874 0.37 -35.24 -3.06
CA GLU A 874 1.60 -35.60 -2.35
C GLU A 874 1.66 -37.07 -1.92
N GLN A 875 0.63 -37.87 -2.24
CA GLN A 875 0.49 -39.25 -1.73
C GLN A 875 0.52 -39.33 -0.19
N ALA A 876 0.25 -38.22 0.50
CA ALA A 876 0.11 -38.16 1.95
C ALA A 876 -1.20 -38.82 2.44
N LEU A 877 -2.12 -39.07 1.50
CA LEU A 877 -3.34 -39.85 1.66
C LEU A 877 -3.20 -41.13 0.82
N SER A 878 -3.59 -42.29 1.38
CA SER A 878 -3.73 -43.50 0.59
C SER A 878 -4.87 -43.29 -0.42
N THR A 879 -4.53 -43.15 -1.70
CA THR A 879 -5.51 -43.03 -2.79
C THR A 879 -5.95 -44.41 -3.33
N ARG A 880 -5.34 -45.51 -2.85
CA ARG A 880 -5.82 -46.87 -3.11
C ARG A 880 -6.87 -47.26 -2.07
N SER A 881 -8.12 -46.82 -2.26
CA SER A 881 -9.26 -47.37 -1.52
C SER A 881 -10.39 -47.92 -2.39
N ILE A 882 -10.20 -48.02 -3.70
CA ILE A 882 -11.11 -48.73 -4.61
C ILE A 882 -10.29 -49.65 -5.51
N GLY A 883 -9.69 -50.64 -4.87
CA GLY A 883 -9.33 -51.92 -5.48
C GLY A 883 -10.18 -53.01 -4.85
N TRP A 884 -11.49 -52.77 -4.67
CA TRP A 884 -12.43 -53.86 -4.42
C TRP A 884 -12.78 -54.43 -5.79
N GLY A 885 -12.04 -55.48 -6.14
CA GLY A 885 -12.29 -56.29 -7.31
C GLY A 885 -13.70 -56.86 -7.26
N LEU A 886 -14.37 -56.72 -8.39
CA LEU A 886 -15.38 -57.64 -8.87
C LEU A 886 -14.80 -59.06 -8.87
N SER A 887 -14.90 -59.78 -7.75
CA SER A 887 -14.81 -61.24 -7.75
C SER A 887 -15.62 -61.80 -6.58
N HIS A 888 -16.75 -62.40 -6.95
CA HIS A 888 -17.59 -63.40 -6.28
C HIS A 888 -17.62 -63.57 -4.74
N GLN A 889 -18.87 -63.56 -4.24
CA GLN A 889 -19.45 -64.42 -3.20
C GLN A 889 -18.60 -64.75 -1.96
N ALA A 890 -18.87 -64.04 -0.85
CA ALA A 890 -19.28 -64.62 0.44
C ALA A 890 -19.35 -63.52 1.51
N ARG A 891 -20.46 -63.46 2.27
CA ARG A 891 -20.52 -62.77 3.57
C ARG A 891 -19.54 -63.46 4.53
N PRO A 892 -18.92 -62.76 5.49
CA PRO A 892 -19.59 -62.54 6.77
C PRO A 892 -19.35 -61.17 7.43
N GLN A 893 -20.16 -60.97 8.46
CA GLN A 893 -20.14 -59.94 9.49
C GLN A 893 -18.75 -59.70 10.09
N VAL A 894 -18.51 -58.52 10.69
CA VAL A 894 -18.11 -58.36 12.12
C VAL A 894 -17.65 -56.91 12.41
N GLN A 895 -18.39 -56.33 13.36
CA GLN A 895 -18.04 -55.45 14.49
C GLN A 895 -17.22 -54.16 14.35
N ALA A 896 -17.75 -53.18 15.08
CA ALA A 896 -17.16 -51.92 15.48
C ALA A 896 -15.98 -52.09 16.44
N VAL A 897 -14.97 -51.21 16.29
CA VAL A 897 -14.23 -50.52 17.36
C VAL A 897 -13.92 -49.12 16.88
#